data_AF-A0A1I1PA69-F1
#
_entry.id   AF-A0A1I1PA69-F1
#
_cell.length_a   1.000
_cell.length_b   1.000
_cell.length_c   1.000
_cell.angle_alpha   90.00
_cell.angle_beta   90.00
_cell.angle_gamma   90.00
#
_symmetry.space_group_name_H-M   'P 1'
#
loop_
_entity.id
_entity.type
_entity.pdbx_description
1 polymer ?
#
loop_
_entity_poly.entity_id
_entity_poly.type
_entity_poly.pdbx_seq_one_letter_code
_entity_poly.pdbx_strand_id
1 'polypeptide(L)'
;MQMKKVLAVLMSLCMTAGVISYGAPIITQSITAEAADAEGSCYTFDAETGLLTLRGTVDDEVIRAFTYKHNVKTVVAEKGTILPENCGGLFTYYLYCTSIDLSKADTRNVTNMNCMFNGCERLTSIDLSRFDTSKVTDMQAMFADCSALTSLDVSGFDTSNVTDMSSMFYDCRMLTSLDVSGFNTNKVTNMNKMFYACSGLTALDVSNFDTSKVTDMSSMFNGCRSLSELDISGFATGNVTTFNNTFAGCSGIKTLDLSRFDTSSVINMSNMFAGCRGLTSLDLSGFNTSNVTDMSYMFRYCSGLTSLDVSSLDTSSVTTMSNMFDGCTGLTTLDVSDWDTSKVTTMYCMFEMCSGLTSINVSGLDTSNVTNMNMMFQNCSSLTSLDVTGLDTSSAKATGYMFAGCSGLTSLDLSAFDTRNVTYMSKMFSGCSGLTALDVSVLDTRNVTDMSYMFSGCTGLTELDLSGLNTRYVTNMAFMFSGCTGLTTIDLSGFNTRNVTTFSGIFENCSGLTSLDVTGFNTSKATQMSYMFLGCSKLTSIDVTGFDTTNVMYFTSMFNGCSSLTSLDVSKFKTSYATYMNAMFMNCSSLTTLDVSSFNTLYVREMGQMFSGCSKLTTLDLSKFKTSNTSFMYGMFKDCSGLTKLDLSKFDTSNVGYMYEMFSGCSGLTELDLSNFDTSKVQFMYNMFSGCSNLTTLDLSNFDTSSTYTDLGMWGMFSGCSKLTTLDLSSFNTSNITYLKDMFSGCSSLITLDLSSFDTSKVKDFTDAFKDCNKLNTLKIGEKFSNITEEMSLPNGSGWVNANAPKNVVSGNGKYAVIGNNGTNTYKRLTTNALTYPTNIRVEYSKEYHQVRFTWDKVEGADKYGIAVYLAGKWRVQAQDITGTTYTSPKNLTPGRSYRVAIAARVNGKWDTANAIKHSGVVTIK
;
A
#
# COMPACT_ATOMS: atom_id res chain seq x y z
N MET A 1 -17.23 -47.92 -49.26
CA MET A 1 -17.03 -47.54 -50.68
C MET A 1 -16.44 -46.12 -50.70
N GLN A 2 -15.34 -45.90 -51.42
CA GLN A 2 -14.73 -44.60 -51.81
C GLN A 2 -14.66 -43.40 -50.82
N MET A 3 -13.46 -43.16 -50.26
CA MET A 3 -12.53 -42.05 -50.58
C MET A 3 -13.00 -40.56 -50.67
N LYS A 4 -12.16 -39.65 -50.12
CA LYS A 4 -12.05 -38.16 -50.29
C LYS A 4 -13.00 -37.31 -49.41
N LYS A 5 -12.73 -36.07 -48.96
CA LYS A 5 -11.61 -35.07 -48.91
C LYS A 5 -12.21 -33.79 -48.25
N VAL A 6 -11.37 -32.73 -48.08
CA VAL A 6 -11.66 -31.29 -47.73
C VAL A 6 -11.57 -31.02 -46.21
N LEU A 7 -10.88 -29.99 -45.67
CA LEU A 7 -9.91 -28.95 -46.13
C LEU A 7 -8.85 -28.82 -44.99
N ALA A 8 -7.52 -28.72 -45.14
CA ALA A 8 -6.61 -27.75 -45.78
C ALA A 8 -6.59 -26.32 -45.18
N VAL A 9 -5.37 -25.73 -45.09
CA VAL A 9 -4.95 -24.46 -44.42
C VAL A 9 -4.77 -24.62 -42.88
N LEU A 10 -3.59 -24.50 -42.25
CA LEU A 10 -2.23 -24.11 -42.66
C LEU A 10 -1.16 -25.18 -42.34
N MET A 11 -0.08 -25.20 -43.13
CA MET A 11 1.21 -25.84 -42.83
C MET A 11 2.34 -24.89 -43.26
N SER A 12 3.58 -25.22 -42.86
CA SER A 12 4.88 -24.65 -43.32
C SER A 12 5.27 -23.31 -42.68
N LEU A 13 6.56 -22.97 -42.51
CA LEU A 13 7.84 -23.64 -42.82
C LEU A 13 8.88 -23.03 -41.84
N CYS A 14 9.81 -23.75 -41.20
CA CYS A 14 11.18 -24.01 -41.68
C CYS A 14 12.05 -24.35 -40.45
N MET A 15 13.02 -25.28 -40.58
CA MET A 15 14.41 -25.05 -40.18
C MET A 15 15.30 -26.24 -40.56
N THR A 16 16.29 -25.99 -41.43
CA THR A 16 17.32 -26.97 -41.82
C THR A 16 18.68 -26.30 -42.02
N ALA A 17 19.69 -26.86 -41.35
CA ALA A 17 21.12 -26.86 -41.69
C ALA A 17 21.97 -25.57 -41.64
N GLY A 18 23.07 -25.64 -40.84
CA GLY A 18 24.30 -24.83 -40.95
C GLY A 18 24.34 -23.57 -40.07
N VAL A 19 25.47 -23.17 -39.45
CA VAL A 19 26.89 -23.52 -39.63
C VAL A 19 27.71 -23.18 -38.34
N ILE A 20 28.51 -24.15 -37.81
CA ILE A 20 29.90 -24.06 -37.20
C ILE A 20 30.25 -22.87 -36.25
N SER A 21 31.00 -22.95 -35.13
CA SER A 21 31.61 -23.99 -34.26
C SER A 21 32.37 -23.28 -33.11
N TYR A 22 32.57 -23.92 -31.95
CA TYR A 22 33.86 -24.13 -31.23
C TYR A 22 33.70 -24.23 -29.69
N GLY A 23 34.23 -25.31 -29.09
CA GLY A 23 34.31 -25.48 -27.62
C GLY A 23 34.01 -26.91 -27.14
N ALA A 24 34.88 -27.87 -27.45
CA ALA A 24 34.76 -29.27 -27.02
C ALA A 24 35.43 -29.51 -25.64
N PRO A 25 35.46 -30.75 -25.12
CA PRO A 25 34.36 -31.68 -24.81
C PRO A 25 34.39 -32.04 -23.29
N ILE A 26 33.56 -32.99 -22.81
CA ILE A 26 33.98 -34.06 -21.87
C ILE A 26 32.86 -35.07 -21.59
N ILE A 27 33.18 -36.35 -21.80
CA ILE A 27 32.59 -37.59 -21.25
C ILE A 27 31.07 -37.78 -21.43
N THR A 28 30.74 -38.52 -22.49
CA THR A 28 29.67 -39.51 -22.47
C THR A 28 29.91 -40.55 -21.36
N GLN A 29 29.06 -40.57 -20.34
CA GLN A 29 28.72 -41.82 -19.65
C GLN A 29 27.22 -42.03 -19.70
N SER A 30 26.82 -42.97 -20.54
CA SER A 30 25.56 -43.69 -20.42
C SER A 30 25.53 -44.39 -19.07
N ILE A 31 24.79 -43.82 -18.11
CA ILE A 31 24.31 -44.58 -16.95
C ILE A 31 22.96 -45.18 -17.35
N THR A 32 23.04 -46.24 -18.14
CA THR A 32 22.05 -47.32 -18.09
C THR A 32 22.15 -47.95 -16.70
N ALA A 33 21.29 -47.53 -15.78
CA ALA A 33 21.10 -48.17 -14.49
C ALA A 33 19.66 -48.70 -14.42
N GLU A 34 19.53 -50.03 -14.52
CA GLU A 34 18.51 -50.85 -13.85
C GLU A 34 17.07 -50.29 -13.82
N ALA A 35 16.49 -50.08 -15.01
CA ALA A 35 15.09 -50.43 -15.23
C ALA A 35 15.03 -51.84 -15.85
N ALA A 36 15.68 -52.80 -15.19
CA ALA A 36 15.51 -54.20 -15.52
C ALA A 36 14.15 -54.64 -15.00
N ASP A 37 13.27 -55.04 -15.91
CA ASP A 37 12.08 -55.87 -15.71
C ASP A 37 11.67 -56.07 -14.24
N ALA A 38 10.88 -55.13 -13.72
CA ALA A 38 10.08 -55.34 -12.52
C ALA A 38 8.91 -56.30 -12.85
N GLU A 39 9.24 -57.49 -13.36
CA GLU A 39 8.31 -58.60 -13.54
C GLU A 39 8.10 -59.27 -12.19
N GLY A 40 7.18 -58.72 -11.40
CA GLY A 40 6.55 -59.50 -10.35
C GLY A 40 5.83 -60.71 -10.97
N SER A 41 5.71 -61.80 -10.20
CA SER A 41 4.90 -62.96 -10.59
C SER A 41 3.47 -62.59 -11.00
N CYS A 42 2.95 -61.49 -10.44
CA CYS A 42 1.61 -60.97 -10.64
C CYS A 42 1.51 -59.62 -11.40
N TYR A 43 2.62 -59.00 -11.83
CA TYR A 43 2.57 -57.73 -12.55
C TYR A 43 3.76 -57.46 -13.50
N THR A 44 3.57 -56.59 -14.49
CA THR A 44 4.63 -55.94 -15.30
C THR A 44 4.49 -54.43 -15.19
N PHE A 45 5.59 -53.70 -15.19
CA PHE A 45 5.58 -52.24 -15.26
C PHE A 45 6.47 -51.73 -16.39
N ASP A 46 5.87 -51.00 -17.33
CA ASP A 46 6.56 -50.24 -18.37
C ASP A 46 6.84 -48.82 -17.89
N ALA A 47 8.12 -48.50 -17.66
CA ALA A 47 8.56 -47.20 -17.17
C ALA A 47 8.53 -46.07 -18.22
N GLU A 48 8.49 -46.38 -19.52
CA GLU A 48 8.39 -45.39 -20.59
C GLU A 48 6.95 -44.91 -20.74
N THR A 49 6.00 -45.84 -20.87
CA THR A 49 4.58 -45.49 -20.97
C THR A 49 3.97 -45.15 -19.61
N GLY A 50 4.42 -45.79 -18.53
CA GLY A 50 3.83 -45.72 -17.20
C GLY A 50 2.69 -46.73 -17.00
N LEU A 51 2.66 -47.82 -17.77
CA LEU A 51 1.63 -48.85 -17.71
C LEU A 51 2.00 -49.93 -16.68
N LEU A 52 1.15 -50.11 -15.66
CA LEU A 52 1.18 -51.24 -14.74
C LEU A 52 0.13 -52.28 -15.18
N THR A 53 0.58 -53.46 -15.58
CA THR A 53 -0.30 -54.56 -16.01
C THR A 53 -0.31 -55.66 -14.96
N LEU A 54 -1.50 -56.03 -14.46
CA LEU A 54 -1.70 -57.09 -13.46
C LEU A 54 -2.12 -58.39 -14.15
N ARG A 55 -1.66 -59.54 -13.62
CA ARG A 55 -1.97 -60.89 -14.15
C ARG A 55 -1.92 -61.96 -13.06
N GLY A 56 -2.64 -63.07 -13.28
CA GLY A 56 -2.69 -64.18 -12.32
C GLY A 56 -3.22 -63.77 -10.95
N THR A 57 -2.87 -64.49 -9.89
CA THR A 57 -3.21 -64.09 -8.52
C THR A 57 -2.36 -62.91 -8.09
N VAL A 58 -2.99 -61.77 -7.80
CA VAL A 58 -2.32 -60.55 -7.35
C VAL A 58 -1.93 -60.68 -5.88
N ASP A 59 -0.68 -60.33 -5.59
CA ASP A 59 -0.07 -60.27 -4.26
C ASP A 59 -0.23 -58.84 -3.72
N ASP A 60 -0.94 -58.66 -2.60
CA ASP A 60 -1.26 -57.35 -2.05
C ASP A 60 -0.05 -56.68 -1.39
N GLU A 61 0.83 -57.43 -0.73
CA GLU A 61 2.07 -56.89 -0.17
C GLU A 61 2.95 -56.30 -1.28
N VAL A 62 3.12 -57.03 -2.39
CA VAL A 62 3.95 -56.61 -3.53
C VAL A 62 3.42 -55.34 -4.20
N ILE A 63 2.11 -55.24 -4.46
CA ILE A 63 1.53 -54.05 -5.10
C ILE A 63 1.50 -52.85 -4.11
N ARG A 64 1.20 -53.08 -2.82
CA ARG A 64 1.31 -52.02 -1.79
C ARG A 64 2.74 -51.51 -1.64
N ALA A 65 3.74 -52.37 -1.73
CA ALA A 65 5.16 -52.02 -1.62
C ALA A 65 5.79 -51.55 -2.95
N PHE A 66 5.02 -51.46 -4.04
CA PHE A 66 5.54 -51.08 -5.35
C PHE A 66 6.26 -49.72 -5.32
N THR A 67 7.54 -49.69 -5.71
CA THR A 67 8.39 -48.48 -5.57
C THR A 67 8.03 -47.36 -6.54
N TYR A 68 7.53 -47.69 -7.73
CA TYR A 68 7.38 -46.74 -8.85
C TYR A 68 5.96 -46.16 -9.00
N LYS A 69 5.14 -46.10 -7.94
CA LYS A 69 3.75 -45.59 -7.99
C LYS A 69 3.64 -44.20 -8.61
N HIS A 70 4.61 -43.32 -8.36
CA HIS A 70 4.66 -41.98 -8.94
C HIS A 70 4.95 -41.94 -10.44
N ASN A 71 5.37 -43.06 -11.05
CA ASN A 71 5.59 -43.20 -12.49
C ASN A 71 4.40 -43.88 -13.20
N VAL A 72 3.45 -44.47 -12.46
CA VAL A 72 2.28 -45.14 -13.03
C VAL A 72 1.30 -44.10 -13.55
N LYS A 73 0.99 -44.18 -14.85
CA LYS A 73 -0.05 -43.41 -15.54
C LYS A 73 -1.31 -44.23 -15.78
N THR A 74 -1.18 -45.54 -15.98
CA THR A 74 -2.31 -46.43 -16.25
C THR A 74 -2.15 -47.77 -15.53
N VAL A 75 -3.26 -48.33 -15.05
CA VAL A 75 -3.33 -49.70 -14.51
C VAL A 75 -4.30 -50.53 -15.35
N VAL A 76 -3.92 -51.75 -15.74
CA VAL A 76 -4.77 -52.66 -16.52
C VAL A 76 -4.68 -54.09 -15.97
N ALA A 77 -5.81 -54.78 -15.86
CA ALA A 77 -5.84 -56.22 -15.58
C ALA A 77 -5.86 -57.06 -16.88
N GLU A 78 -5.04 -58.11 -16.93
CA GLU A 78 -5.12 -59.17 -17.94
C GLU A 78 -6.29 -60.13 -17.66
N LYS A 79 -6.67 -60.92 -18.68
CA LYS A 79 -7.71 -61.93 -18.52
C LYS A 79 -7.21 -63.06 -17.60
N GLY A 80 -7.93 -63.28 -16.50
CA GLY A 80 -7.57 -64.30 -15.50
C GLY A 80 -6.74 -63.76 -14.33
N THR A 81 -6.62 -62.43 -14.23
CA THR A 81 -6.19 -61.76 -12.99
C THR A 81 -7.19 -62.07 -11.88
N ILE A 82 -6.73 -62.38 -10.68
CA ILE A 82 -7.54 -62.62 -9.48
C ILE A 82 -7.04 -61.64 -8.42
N LEU A 83 -7.91 -60.79 -7.89
CA LEU A 83 -7.55 -59.87 -6.82
C LEU A 83 -7.54 -60.57 -5.45
N PRO A 84 -6.65 -60.13 -4.53
CA PRO A 84 -6.54 -60.69 -3.18
C PRO A 84 -7.79 -60.39 -2.35
N GLU A 85 -8.07 -61.25 -1.36
CA GLU A 85 -9.21 -61.07 -0.44
C GLU A 85 -9.21 -59.68 0.24
N ASN A 86 -8.03 -59.19 0.59
CA ASN A 86 -7.82 -57.84 1.09
C ASN A 86 -7.25 -56.92 -0.01
N CYS A 87 -8.13 -56.22 -0.72
CA CYS A 87 -7.76 -55.14 -1.65
C CYS A 87 -7.50 -53.79 -0.95
N GLY A 88 -7.47 -53.79 0.38
CA GLY A 88 -7.21 -52.61 1.20
C GLY A 88 -5.94 -51.88 0.75
N GLY A 89 -6.06 -50.62 0.37
CA GLY A 89 -4.97 -49.74 -0.04
C GLY A 89 -4.17 -50.17 -1.28
N LEU A 90 -4.71 -51.03 -2.15
CA LEU A 90 -3.96 -51.66 -3.24
C LEU A 90 -3.33 -50.63 -4.21
N PHE A 91 -4.06 -49.58 -4.60
CA PHE A 91 -3.57 -48.50 -5.48
C PHE A 91 -3.46 -47.14 -4.78
N THR A 92 -3.26 -47.12 -3.45
CA THR A 92 -3.17 -45.85 -2.71
C THR A 92 -1.95 -45.02 -3.14
N TYR A 93 -2.17 -43.70 -3.29
CA TYR A 93 -1.21 -42.67 -3.71
C TYR A 93 -0.56 -42.91 -5.08
N TYR A 94 -1.30 -43.47 -6.04
CA TYR A 94 -0.91 -43.47 -7.45
C TYR A 94 -1.16 -42.07 -8.07
N LEU A 95 -0.49 -41.04 -7.53
CA LEU A 95 -0.73 -39.60 -7.77
C LEU A 95 -0.74 -39.19 -9.26
N TYR A 96 -0.07 -39.95 -10.12
CA TYR A 96 0.07 -39.65 -11.56
C TYR A 96 -0.80 -40.55 -12.46
N CYS A 97 -1.56 -41.48 -11.89
CA CYS A 97 -2.43 -42.38 -12.63
C CYS A 97 -3.66 -41.62 -13.15
N THR A 98 -3.92 -41.74 -14.45
CA THR A 98 -5.04 -41.08 -15.13
C THR A 98 -6.16 -42.04 -15.53
N SER A 99 -5.89 -43.36 -15.59
CA SER A 99 -6.90 -44.38 -15.91
C SER A 99 -6.60 -45.75 -15.27
N ILE A 100 -7.64 -46.41 -14.77
CA ILE A 100 -7.57 -47.77 -14.21
C ILE A 100 -8.63 -48.67 -14.89
N ASP A 101 -8.21 -49.75 -15.56
CA ASP A 101 -9.09 -50.78 -16.15
C ASP A 101 -8.90 -52.11 -15.40
N LEU A 102 -9.82 -52.44 -14.50
CA LEU A 102 -9.85 -53.72 -13.79
C LEU A 102 -10.99 -54.63 -14.27
N SER A 103 -11.60 -54.34 -15.42
CA SER A 103 -12.76 -55.06 -16.00
C SER A 103 -12.52 -56.56 -16.26
N LYS A 104 -11.25 -57.01 -16.25
CA LYS A 104 -10.84 -58.41 -16.51
C LYS A 104 -10.40 -59.16 -15.25
N ALA A 105 -10.42 -58.51 -14.08
CA ALA A 105 -10.02 -59.11 -12.82
C ALA A 105 -11.19 -59.82 -12.10
N ASP A 106 -10.92 -60.98 -11.52
CA ASP A 106 -11.85 -61.71 -10.67
C ASP A 106 -11.81 -61.14 -9.25
N THR A 107 -12.96 -60.67 -8.78
CA THR A 107 -13.17 -59.99 -7.48
C THR A 107 -14.06 -60.79 -6.53
N ARG A 108 -14.54 -61.97 -6.93
CA ARG A 108 -15.56 -62.78 -6.21
C ARG A 108 -15.14 -63.28 -4.82
N ASN A 109 -13.90 -63.03 -4.40
CA ASN A 109 -13.35 -63.38 -3.09
C ASN A 109 -12.87 -62.16 -2.28
N VAL A 110 -13.03 -60.93 -2.79
CA VAL A 110 -12.64 -59.72 -2.07
C VAL A 110 -13.63 -59.46 -0.93
N THR A 111 -13.11 -59.25 0.28
CA THR A 111 -13.90 -58.92 1.48
C THR A 111 -13.59 -57.52 2.01
N ASN A 112 -12.44 -56.93 1.65
CA ASN A 112 -12.07 -55.56 2.03
C ASN A 112 -11.58 -54.75 0.80
N MET A 113 -12.12 -53.54 0.60
CA MET A 113 -11.73 -52.59 -0.46
C MET A 113 -11.39 -51.18 0.11
N ASN A 114 -11.05 -51.07 1.39
CA ASN A 114 -10.72 -49.77 1.99
C ASN A 114 -9.53 -49.10 1.30
N CYS A 115 -9.53 -47.78 1.19
CA CYS A 115 -8.48 -46.99 0.55
C CYS A 115 -8.03 -47.43 -0.86
N MET A 116 -8.77 -48.32 -1.55
CA MET A 116 -8.25 -49.08 -2.70
C MET A 116 -7.71 -48.19 -3.82
N PHE A 117 -8.33 -47.04 -4.06
CA PHE A 117 -7.89 -46.01 -5.01
C PHE A 117 -7.57 -44.66 -4.35
N ASN A 118 -7.43 -44.62 -3.01
CA ASN A 118 -7.22 -43.39 -2.25
C ASN A 118 -5.99 -42.60 -2.74
N GLY A 119 -6.11 -41.30 -2.96
CA GLY A 119 -5.01 -40.45 -3.40
C GLY A 119 -4.64 -40.64 -4.88
N CYS A 120 -5.50 -41.24 -5.70
CA CYS A 120 -5.36 -41.21 -7.16
C CYS A 120 -5.79 -39.84 -7.72
N GLU A 121 -5.17 -38.74 -7.28
CA GLU A 121 -5.60 -37.36 -7.53
C GLU A 121 -5.86 -37.02 -9.01
N ARG A 122 -5.10 -37.63 -9.92
CA ARG A 122 -5.16 -37.38 -11.36
C ARG A 122 -6.02 -38.38 -12.15
N LEU A 123 -6.72 -39.28 -11.46
CA LEU A 123 -7.56 -40.30 -12.06
C LEU A 123 -8.77 -39.66 -12.75
N THR A 124 -8.90 -39.89 -14.05
CA THR A 124 -9.99 -39.32 -14.88
C THR A 124 -11.00 -40.37 -15.34
N SER A 125 -10.65 -41.66 -15.26
CA SER A 125 -11.50 -42.77 -15.70
C SER A 125 -11.16 -44.04 -14.91
N ILE A 126 -12.18 -44.79 -14.50
CA ILE A 126 -12.03 -46.11 -13.90
C ILE A 126 -13.16 -47.04 -14.35
N ASP A 127 -12.83 -48.26 -14.77
CA ASP A 127 -13.82 -49.29 -15.14
C ASP A 127 -13.95 -50.33 -14.00
N LEU A 128 -15.14 -50.34 -13.40
CA LEU A 128 -15.54 -51.22 -12.29
C LEU A 128 -16.70 -52.16 -12.70
N SER A 129 -17.10 -52.17 -13.97
CA SER A 129 -18.34 -52.80 -14.48
C SER A 129 -18.45 -54.33 -14.29
N ARG A 130 -17.38 -54.97 -13.80
CA ARG A 130 -17.28 -56.41 -13.55
C ARG A 130 -16.94 -56.76 -12.10
N PHE A 131 -16.97 -55.79 -11.18
CA PHE A 131 -16.70 -56.04 -9.77
C PHE A 131 -17.84 -56.82 -9.11
N ASP A 132 -17.53 -57.98 -8.54
CA ASP A 132 -18.39 -58.65 -7.56
C ASP A 132 -18.03 -58.14 -6.18
N THR A 133 -18.91 -57.32 -5.62
CA THR A 133 -18.79 -56.70 -4.30
C THR A 133 -19.60 -57.42 -3.21
N SER A 134 -20.30 -58.51 -3.55
CA SER A 134 -21.28 -59.18 -2.67
C SER A 134 -20.72 -59.71 -1.35
N LYS A 135 -19.40 -59.85 -1.23
CA LYS A 135 -18.69 -60.26 0.01
C LYS A 135 -17.97 -59.11 0.73
N VAL A 136 -17.95 -57.91 0.17
CA VAL A 136 -17.20 -56.77 0.73
C VAL A 136 -17.91 -56.24 1.98
N THR A 137 -17.14 -56.05 3.04
CA THR A 137 -17.63 -55.53 4.34
C THR A 137 -17.09 -54.14 4.67
N ASP A 138 -16.01 -53.72 4.03
CA ASP A 138 -15.32 -52.45 4.28
C ASP A 138 -15.00 -51.74 2.95
N MET A 139 -15.55 -50.53 2.79
CA MET A 139 -15.32 -49.63 1.65
C MET A 139 -14.80 -48.24 2.11
N GLN A 140 -14.27 -48.13 3.34
CA GLN A 140 -13.74 -46.88 3.88
C GLN A 140 -12.75 -46.23 2.89
N ALA A 141 -12.94 -44.96 2.56
CA ALA A 141 -12.03 -44.16 1.74
C ALA A 141 -11.68 -44.76 0.36
N MET A 142 -12.52 -45.65 -0.19
CA MET A 142 -12.22 -46.39 -1.44
C MET A 142 -11.82 -45.49 -2.62
N PHE A 143 -12.45 -44.32 -2.77
CA PHE A 143 -12.17 -43.31 -3.80
C PHE A 143 -11.71 -41.97 -3.23
N ALA A 144 -11.26 -41.92 -1.97
CA ALA A 144 -10.81 -40.69 -1.34
C ALA A 144 -9.71 -39.98 -2.15
N ASP A 145 -9.75 -38.66 -2.20
CA ASP A 145 -8.80 -37.80 -2.92
C ASP A 145 -8.67 -38.09 -4.43
N CYS A 146 -9.59 -38.86 -5.05
CA CYS A 146 -9.71 -39.01 -6.52
C CYS A 146 -10.28 -37.74 -7.19
N SER A 147 -9.63 -36.60 -6.94
CA SER A 147 -10.21 -35.28 -7.16
C SER A 147 -10.47 -34.92 -8.64
N ALA A 148 -9.77 -35.54 -9.60
CA ALA A 148 -9.94 -35.34 -11.04
C ALA A 148 -11.04 -36.21 -11.69
N LEU A 149 -11.70 -37.12 -10.96
CA LEU A 149 -12.83 -37.88 -11.50
C LEU A 149 -14.01 -36.94 -11.78
N THR A 150 -14.55 -36.98 -13.01
CA THR A 150 -15.75 -36.20 -13.40
C THR A 150 -17.03 -37.03 -13.40
N SER A 151 -16.89 -38.36 -13.55
CA SER A 151 -17.97 -39.35 -13.43
C SER A 151 -17.42 -40.63 -12.81
N LEU A 152 -18.24 -41.32 -12.03
CA LEU A 152 -17.91 -42.62 -11.42
C LEU A 152 -19.17 -43.48 -11.41
N ASP A 153 -19.08 -44.70 -11.95
CA ASP A 153 -20.18 -45.67 -11.94
C ASP A 153 -19.98 -46.67 -10.79
N VAL A 154 -20.88 -46.61 -9.80
CA VAL A 154 -20.98 -47.56 -8.68
C VAL A 154 -22.33 -48.30 -8.67
N SER A 155 -23.13 -48.18 -9.75
CA SER A 155 -24.49 -48.72 -9.82
C SER A 155 -24.56 -50.26 -9.72
N GLY A 156 -23.46 -50.94 -10.06
CA GLY A 156 -23.31 -52.39 -9.95
C GLY A 156 -22.86 -52.91 -8.57
N PHE A 157 -22.71 -52.06 -7.55
CA PHE A 157 -22.18 -52.48 -6.25
C PHE A 157 -23.25 -53.13 -5.36
N ASP A 158 -23.04 -54.40 -4.97
CA ASP A 158 -23.77 -55.03 -3.87
C ASP A 158 -23.14 -54.62 -2.53
N THR A 159 -23.72 -53.59 -1.92
CA THR A 159 -23.30 -53.04 -0.63
C THR A 159 -23.96 -53.73 0.57
N SER A 160 -24.77 -54.78 0.35
CA SER A 160 -25.61 -55.39 1.40
C SER A 160 -24.86 -56.08 2.54
N ASN A 161 -23.53 -56.19 2.47
CA ASN A 161 -22.64 -56.67 3.53
C ASN A 161 -21.71 -55.60 4.11
N VAL A 162 -21.70 -54.38 3.57
CA VAL A 162 -20.82 -53.29 4.00
C VAL A 162 -21.25 -52.73 5.35
N THR A 163 -20.28 -52.57 6.26
CA THR A 163 -20.46 -51.98 7.60
C THR A 163 -19.81 -50.62 7.75
N ASP A 164 -18.79 -50.28 6.94
CA ASP A 164 -18.11 -48.98 6.97
C ASP A 164 -18.02 -48.37 5.55
N MET A 165 -18.53 -47.15 5.40
CA MET A 165 -18.49 -46.32 4.18
C MET A 165 -17.84 -44.94 4.46
N SER A 166 -17.14 -44.79 5.58
CA SER A 166 -16.48 -43.54 5.96
C SER A 166 -15.54 -43.03 4.88
N SER A 167 -15.60 -41.73 4.59
CA SER A 167 -14.76 -41.05 3.61
C SER A 167 -14.77 -41.64 2.18
N MET A 168 -15.74 -42.51 1.82
CA MET A 168 -15.69 -43.30 0.58
C MET A 168 -15.46 -42.47 -0.70
N PHE A 169 -16.03 -41.27 -0.78
CA PHE A 169 -15.86 -40.30 -1.88
C PHE A 169 -15.21 -38.98 -1.42
N TYR A 170 -14.47 -38.99 -0.31
CA TYR A 170 -13.80 -37.82 0.25
C TYR A 170 -12.99 -37.08 -0.82
N ASP A 171 -13.17 -35.76 -0.92
CA ASP A 171 -12.48 -34.84 -1.83
C ASP A 171 -12.51 -35.21 -3.33
N CYS A 172 -13.53 -35.97 -3.78
CA CYS A 172 -13.86 -36.16 -5.19
C CYS A 172 -14.41 -34.86 -5.83
N ARG A 173 -13.60 -33.80 -5.86
CA ARG A 173 -14.00 -32.41 -6.15
C ARG A 173 -14.67 -32.20 -7.50
N MET A 174 -14.26 -32.94 -8.54
CA MET A 174 -14.75 -32.75 -9.91
C MET A 174 -15.96 -33.63 -10.29
N LEU A 175 -16.41 -34.55 -9.42
CA LEU A 175 -17.64 -35.31 -9.67
C LEU A 175 -18.83 -34.35 -9.69
N THR A 176 -19.58 -34.32 -10.79
CA THR A 176 -20.77 -33.47 -10.95
C THR A 176 -22.07 -34.20 -10.61
N SER A 177 -22.07 -35.53 -10.75
CA SER A 177 -23.15 -36.45 -10.40
C SER A 177 -22.58 -37.78 -9.92
N LEU A 178 -23.26 -38.43 -8.98
CA LEU A 178 -22.93 -39.76 -8.48
C LEU A 178 -24.22 -40.50 -8.15
N ASP A 179 -24.43 -41.68 -8.73
CA ASP A 179 -25.60 -42.52 -8.46
C ASP A 179 -25.29 -43.51 -7.33
N VAL A 180 -25.86 -43.27 -6.15
CA VAL A 180 -25.82 -44.18 -5.00
C VAL A 180 -27.19 -44.78 -4.67
N SER A 181 -28.18 -44.62 -5.57
CA SER A 181 -29.58 -44.99 -5.32
C SER A 181 -29.79 -46.49 -5.08
N GLY A 182 -28.89 -47.33 -5.62
CA GLY A 182 -28.87 -48.78 -5.43
C GLY A 182 -28.15 -49.27 -4.16
N PHE A 183 -27.59 -48.38 -3.33
CA PHE A 183 -26.85 -48.80 -2.13
C PHE A 183 -27.79 -49.33 -1.03
N ASN A 184 -27.46 -50.50 -0.49
CA ASN A 184 -28.13 -51.08 0.68
C ASN A 184 -27.29 -50.84 1.93
N THR A 185 -27.62 -49.78 2.67
CA THR A 185 -26.86 -49.32 3.83
C THR A 185 -27.29 -49.93 5.17
N ASN A 186 -28.20 -50.92 5.18
CA ASN A 186 -28.84 -51.44 6.40
C ASN A 186 -27.91 -52.13 7.44
N LYS A 187 -26.62 -52.27 7.15
CA LYS A 187 -25.56 -52.76 8.05
C LYS A 187 -24.50 -51.69 8.37
N VAL A 188 -24.54 -50.54 7.71
CA VAL A 188 -23.54 -49.49 7.86
C VAL A 188 -23.67 -48.82 9.22
N THR A 189 -22.57 -48.74 9.97
CA THR A 189 -22.51 -48.07 11.28
C THR A 189 -21.75 -46.75 11.23
N ASN A 190 -20.94 -46.53 10.19
CA ASN A 190 -20.08 -45.36 10.02
C ASN A 190 -20.22 -44.78 8.60
N MET A 191 -20.63 -43.52 8.51
CA MET A 191 -20.74 -42.73 7.26
C MET A 191 -19.98 -41.41 7.35
N ASN A 192 -19.07 -41.26 8.33
CA ASN A 192 -18.40 -39.98 8.54
C ASN A 192 -17.61 -39.55 7.29
N LYS A 193 -17.69 -38.26 6.95
CA LYS A 193 -17.06 -37.66 5.76
C LYS A 193 -17.35 -38.32 4.40
N MET A 194 -18.38 -39.17 4.26
CA MET A 194 -18.60 -39.98 3.04
C MET A 194 -18.56 -39.19 1.72
N PHE A 195 -19.09 -37.96 1.71
CA PHE A 195 -19.09 -37.03 0.57
C PHE A 195 -18.37 -35.71 0.88
N TYR A 196 -17.46 -35.70 1.87
CA TYR A 196 -16.71 -34.51 2.27
C TYR A 196 -15.98 -33.89 1.07
N ALA A 197 -16.08 -32.59 0.89
CA ALA A 197 -15.48 -31.80 -0.18
C ALA A 197 -15.77 -32.27 -1.62
N CYS A 198 -16.86 -33.03 -1.84
CA CYS A 198 -17.41 -33.28 -3.19
C CYS A 198 -18.04 -32.01 -3.77
N SER A 199 -17.23 -30.97 -3.98
CA SER A 199 -17.70 -29.61 -4.26
C SER A 199 -18.36 -29.43 -5.63
N GLY A 200 -18.14 -30.36 -6.56
CA GLY A 200 -18.74 -30.37 -7.89
C GLY A 200 -20.14 -30.96 -7.96
N LEU A 201 -20.56 -31.77 -6.97
CA LEU A 201 -21.85 -32.46 -7.01
C LEU A 201 -22.98 -31.43 -7.00
N THR A 202 -23.86 -31.50 -8.01
CA THR A 202 -25.01 -30.59 -8.15
C THR A 202 -26.30 -31.19 -7.59
N ALA A 203 -26.43 -32.51 -7.65
CA ALA A 203 -27.49 -33.30 -7.03
C ALA A 203 -26.91 -34.62 -6.51
N LEU A 204 -27.53 -35.18 -5.46
CA LEU A 204 -27.17 -36.45 -4.84
C LEU A 204 -28.42 -37.06 -4.20
N ASP A 205 -28.83 -38.24 -4.64
CA ASP A 205 -29.98 -38.97 -4.07
C ASP A 205 -29.49 -39.95 -2.98
N VAL A 206 -29.81 -39.65 -1.72
CA VAL A 206 -29.58 -40.51 -0.55
C VAL A 206 -30.89 -40.98 0.11
N SER A 207 -32.03 -40.80 -0.56
CA SER A 207 -33.37 -41.07 0.01
C SER A 207 -33.58 -42.53 0.44
N ASN A 208 -32.89 -43.48 -0.21
CA ASN A 208 -32.92 -44.91 0.11
C ASN A 208 -32.00 -45.33 1.28
N PHE A 209 -31.21 -44.43 1.87
CA PHE A 209 -30.23 -44.82 2.90
C PHE A 209 -30.91 -45.17 4.23
N ASP A 210 -30.79 -46.43 4.65
CA ASP A 210 -31.11 -46.87 6.01
C ASP A 210 -29.96 -46.48 6.96
N THR A 211 -30.11 -45.34 7.63
CA THR A 211 -29.14 -44.86 8.63
C THR A 211 -29.41 -45.39 10.04
N SER A 212 -30.36 -46.33 10.25
CA SER A 212 -30.84 -46.71 11.59
C SER A 212 -29.76 -47.30 12.52
N LYS A 213 -28.62 -47.74 11.98
CA LYS A 213 -27.46 -48.25 12.73
C LYS A 213 -26.26 -47.29 12.73
N VAL A 214 -26.35 -46.15 12.05
CA VAL A 214 -25.26 -45.19 11.95
C VAL A 214 -25.09 -44.45 13.28
N THR A 215 -23.89 -44.50 13.84
CA THR A 215 -23.53 -43.80 15.08
C THR A 215 -22.72 -42.53 14.85
N ASP A 216 -22.03 -42.45 13.70
CA ASP A 216 -21.24 -41.29 13.27
C ASP A 216 -21.52 -40.96 11.79
N MET A 217 -22.03 -39.74 11.57
CA MET A 217 -22.19 -39.08 10.26
C MET A 217 -21.59 -37.67 10.27
N SER A 218 -20.57 -37.46 11.10
CA SER A 218 -19.83 -36.21 11.20
C SER A 218 -19.27 -35.81 9.84
N SER A 219 -19.44 -34.54 9.49
CA SER A 219 -18.91 -33.95 8.25
C SER A 219 -19.36 -34.65 6.94
N MET A 220 -20.43 -35.46 6.94
CA MET A 220 -20.81 -36.33 5.81
C MET A 220 -20.96 -35.59 4.47
N PHE A 221 -21.55 -34.39 4.47
CA PHE A 221 -21.75 -33.54 3.29
C PHE A 221 -20.92 -32.24 3.33
N ASN A 222 -19.95 -32.15 4.25
CA ASN A 222 -19.18 -30.93 4.44
C ASN A 222 -18.51 -30.49 3.13
N GLY A 223 -18.64 -29.23 2.73
CA GLY A 223 -17.99 -28.72 1.51
C GLY A 223 -18.63 -29.17 0.19
N CYS A 224 -19.79 -29.82 0.20
CA CYS A 224 -20.65 -30.05 -0.98
C CYS A 224 -21.27 -28.73 -1.49
N ARG A 225 -20.42 -27.80 -1.95
CA ARG A 225 -20.75 -26.40 -2.23
C ARG A 225 -21.79 -26.19 -3.33
N SER A 226 -21.87 -27.12 -4.29
CA SER A 226 -22.74 -27.01 -5.47
C SER A 226 -24.08 -27.74 -5.34
N LEU A 227 -24.31 -28.51 -4.26
CA LEU A 227 -25.62 -29.12 -4.01
C LEU A 227 -26.65 -28.01 -3.78
N SER A 228 -27.72 -27.99 -4.57
CA SER A 228 -28.83 -27.04 -4.42
C SER A 228 -29.99 -27.57 -3.58
N GLU A 229 -30.13 -28.88 -3.54
CA GLU A 229 -31.14 -29.64 -2.81
C GLU A 229 -30.52 -30.94 -2.30
N LEU A 230 -31.08 -31.49 -1.21
CA LEU A 230 -30.64 -32.75 -0.60
C LEU A 230 -31.81 -33.31 0.23
N ASP A 231 -32.36 -34.46 -0.15
CA ASP A 231 -33.40 -35.14 0.63
C ASP A 231 -32.76 -36.06 1.68
N ILE A 232 -32.96 -35.69 2.94
CA ILE A 232 -32.53 -36.42 4.14
C ILE A 232 -33.70 -36.80 5.05
N SER A 233 -34.95 -36.63 4.56
CA SER A 233 -36.17 -36.93 5.33
C SER A 233 -36.31 -38.42 5.71
N GLY A 234 -35.59 -39.30 5.02
CA GLY A 234 -35.49 -40.72 5.32
C GLY A 234 -34.60 -41.07 6.53
N PHE A 235 -33.69 -40.18 6.93
CA PHE A 235 -32.62 -40.52 7.88
C PHE A 235 -33.16 -40.77 9.30
N ALA A 236 -32.86 -41.94 9.85
CA ALA A 236 -33.08 -42.30 11.24
C ALA A 236 -31.80 -42.02 12.04
N THR A 237 -31.85 -41.04 12.96
CA THR A 237 -30.64 -40.50 13.62
C THR A 237 -30.52 -40.77 15.12
N GLY A 238 -31.46 -41.48 15.76
CA GLY A 238 -31.49 -41.64 17.23
C GLY A 238 -30.26 -42.33 17.86
N ASN A 239 -29.44 -43.03 17.05
CA ASN A 239 -28.16 -43.62 17.46
C ASN A 239 -26.94 -42.71 17.23
N VAL A 240 -27.12 -41.54 16.59
CA VAL A 240 -26.05 -40.59 16.28
C VAL A 240 -25.72 -39.76 17.53
N THR A 241 -24.44 -39.70 17.88
CA THR A 241 -23.96 -38.95 19.06
C THR A 241 -23.27 -37.62 18.72
N THR A 242 -22.96 -37.39 17.43
CA THR A 242 -22.32 -36.17 16.94
C THR A 242 -22.81 -35.80 15.54
N PHE A 243 -23.10 -34.51 15.34
CA PHE A 243 -23.44 -33.89 14.06
C PHE A 243 -22.38 -32.86 13.63
N ASN A 244 -21.17 -32.93 14.19
CA ASN A 244 -20.19 -31.88 13.97
C ASN A 244 -19.85 -31.74 12.47
N ASN A 245 -19.93 -30.51 11.97
CA ASN A 245 -19.66 -30.14 10.59
C ASN A 245 -20.52 -30.82 9.50
N THR A 246 -21.60 -31.56 9.83
CA THR A 246 -22.30 -32.47 8.87
C THR A 246 -22.75 -31.80 7.56
N PHE A 247 -23.23 -30.55 7.60
CA PHE A 247 -23.60 -29.77 6.42
C PHE A 247 -22.70 -28.55 6.19
N ALA A 248 -21.62 -28.37 6.96
CA ALA A 248 -20.82 -27.14 6.88
C ALA A 248 -20.25 -26.93 5.47
N GLY A 249 -20.42 -25.73 4.92
CA GLY A 249 -19.97 -25.38 3.58
C GLY A 249 -20.87 -25.87 2.44
N CYS A 250 -22.06 -26.42 2.71
CA CYS A 250 -23.12 -26.67 1.73
C CYS A 250 -23.73 -25.34 1.23
N SER A 251 -22.92 -24.51 0.56
CA SER A 251 -23.27 -23.13 0.20
C SER A 251 -24.42 -22.98 -0.80
N GLY A 252 -24.77 -24.03 -1.56
CA GLY A 252 -25.86 -24.01 -2.54
C GLY A 252 -27.23 -24.37 -1.98
N ILE A 253 -27.31 -25.06 -0.84
CA ILE A 253 -28.56 -25.57 -0.26
C ILE A 253 -29.37 -24.41 0.32
N LYS A 254 -30.66 -24.33 -0.06
CA LYS A 254 -31.57 -23.25 0.38
C LYS A 254 -32.41 -23.59 1.61
N THR A 255 -32.74 -24.86 1.78
CA THR A 255 -33.61 -25.40 2.84
C THR A 255 -33.20 -26.85 3.12
N LEU A 256 -33.37 -27.31 4.36
CA LEU A 256 -33.21 -28.72 4.74
C LEU A 256 -34.45 -29.14 5.55
N ASP A 257 -35.00 -30.32 5.25
CA ASP A 257 -36.00 -30.96 6.10
C ASP A 257 -35.29 -31.74 7.20
N LEU A 258 -35.49 -31.30 8.44
CA LEU A 258 -34.92 -31.90 9.65
C LEU A 258 -36.00 -32.52 10.56
N SER A 259 -37.26 -32.58 10.10
CA SER A 259 -38.43 -32.94 10.92
C SER A 259 -38.40 -34.36 11.52
N ARG A 260 -37.54 -35.23 11.01
CA ARG A 260 -37.35 -36.61 11.47
C ARG A 260 -36.02 -36.88 12.17
N PHE A 261 -35.20 -35.84 12.39
CA PHE A 261 -33.96 -35.96 13.14
C PHE A 261 -34.27 -36.12 14.64
N ASP A 262 -34.02 -37.30 15.18
CA ASP A 262 -33.87 -37.51 16.62
C ASP A 262 -32.46 -37.09 17.03
N THR A 263 -32.36 -35.99 17.78
CA THR A 263 -31.09 -35.45 18.31
C THR A 263 -30.89 -35.76 19.79
N SER A 264 -31.77 -36.54 20.43
CA SER A 264 -31.76 -36.74 21.89
C SER A 264 -30.47 -37.39 22.43
N SER A 265 -29.75 -38.14 21.60
CA SER A 265 -28.46 -38.76 21.90
C SER A 265 -27.23 -37.88 21.61
N VAL A 266 -27.42 -36.66 21.08
CA VAL A 266 -26.32 -35.84 20.53
C VAL A 266 -25.61 -35.04 21.62
N ILE A 267 -24.27 -35.06 21.57
CA ILE A 267 -23.39 -34.37 22.52
C ILE A 267 -22.69 -33.17 21.86
N ASN A 268 -22.39 -33.25 20.55
CA ASN A 268 -21.69 -32.19 19.80
C ASN A 268 -22.45 -31.81 18.51
N MET A 269 -22.77 -30.52 18.36
CA MET A 269 -23.40 -29.93 17.17
C MET A 269 -22.51 -28.83 16.53
N SER A 270 -21.23 -28.78 16.89
CA SER A 270 -20.33 -27.71 16.45
C SER A 270 -20.21 -27.66 14.93
N ASN A 271 -20.22 -26.45 14.38
CA ASN A 271 -20.16 -26.18 12.95
C ASN A 271 -21.26 -26.87 12.10
N MET A 272 -22.36 -27.41 12.65
CA MET A 272 -23.29 -28.28 11.89
C MET A 272 -23.75 -27.69 10.54
N PHE A 273 -24.02 -26.37 10.50
CA PHE A 273 -24.42 -25.63 9.31
C PHE A 273 -23.41 -24.53 8.90
N ALA A 274 -22.19 -24.52 9.45
CA ALA A 274 -21.24 -23.42 9.25
C ALA A 274 -20.89 -23.22 7.76
N GLY A 275 -21.18 -22.06 7.20
CA GLY A 275 -20.91 -21.72 5.80
C GLY A 275 -22.00 -22.15 4.83
N CYS A 276 -23.19 -22.56 5.30
CA CYS A 276 -24.40 -22.75 4.49
C CYS A 276 -24.97 -21.40 4.01
N ARG A 277 -24.19 -20.67 3.20
CA ARG A 277 -24.48 -19.30 2.75
C ARG A 277 -25.77 -19.16 1.94
N GLY A 278 -26.24 -20.23 1.31
CA GLY A 278 -27.48 -20.27 0.54
C GLY A 278 -28.74 -20.55 1.37
N LEU A 279 -28.60 -20.99 2.62
CA LEU A 279 -29.70 -21.39 3.49
C LEU A 279 -30.54 -20.17 3.85
N THR A 280 -31.82 -20.15 3.46
CA THR A 280 -32.72 -19.00 3.68
C THR A 280 -33.67 -19.19 4.86
N SER A 281 -33.95 -20.43 5.24
CA SER A 281 -34.77 -20.80 6.40
C SER A 281 -34.35 -22.16 6.92
N LEU A 282 -34.51 -22.39 8.22
CA LEU A 282 -34.24 -23.66 8.88
C LEU A 282 -35.27 -23.87 10.00
N ASP A 283 -35.83 -25.08 10.09
CA ASP A 283 -36.72 -25.48 11.18
C ASP A 283 -35.92 -26.30 12.20
N LEU A 284 -35.92 -25.86 13.45
CA LEU A 284 -35.24 -26.49 14.59
C LEU A 284 -36.24 -27.03 15.63
N SER A 285 -37.55 -26.96 15.37
CA SER A 285 -38.60 -27.28 16.35
C SER A 285 -38.61 -28.76 16.80
N GLY A 286 -38.07 -29.67 15.98
CA GLY A 286 -37.92 -31.09 16.29
C GLY A 286 -36.67 -31.44 17.12
N PHE A 287 -35.74 -30.50 17.36
CA PHE A 287 -34.49 -30.79 18.04
C PHE A 287 -34.68 -30.93 19.56
N ASN A 288 -34.15 -32.02 20.12
CA ASN A 288 -33.88 -32.15 21.55
C ASN A 288 -32.37 -31.97 21.77
N THR A 289 -31.97 -30.86 22.39
CA THR A 289 -30.55 -30.52 22.63
C THR A 289 -30.11 -30.65 24.09
N SER A 290 -30.93 -31.24 24.97
CA SER A 290 -30.67 -31.33 26.43
C SER A 290 -29.34 -32.01 26.82
N ASN A 291 -28.76 -32.82 25.93
CA ASN A 291 -27.46 -33.49 26.11
C ASN A 291 -26.30 -32.81 25.37
N VAL A 292 -26.54 -31.75 24.59
CA VAL A 292 -25.53 -31.06 23.78
C VAL A 292 -24.65 -30.19 24.68
N THR A 293 -23.34 -30.34 24.52
CA THR A 293 -22.32 -29.64 25.33
C THR A 293 -21.52 -28.60 24.54
N ASP A 294 -21.57 -28.67 23.21
CA ASP A 294 -20.84 -27.80 22.28
C ASP A 294 -21.71 -27.44 21.06
N MET A 295 -22.06 -26.16 20.95
CA MET A 295 -22.77 -25.54 19.82
C MET A 295 -21.89 -24.50 19.10
N SER A 296 -20.57 -24.53 19.33
CA SER A 296 -19.64 -23.55 18.76
C SER A 296 -19.71 -23.56 17.23
N TYR A 297 -19.65 -22.38 16.60
CA TYR A 297 -19.69 -22.21 15.14
C TYR A 297 -20.97 -22.70 14.42
N MET A 298 -22.02 -23.16 15.12
CA MET A 298 -23.13 -23.95 14.52
C MET A 298 -23.77 -23.31 13.26
N PHE A 299 -23.95 -21.99 13.24
CA PHE A 299 -24.54 -21.23 12.12
C PHE A 299 -23.55 -20.24 11.48
N ARG A 300 -22.26 -20.28 11.82
CA ARG A 300 -21.27 -19.31 11.34
C ARG A 300 -21.31 -19.15 9.81
N TYR A 301 -21.33 -17.92 9.30
CA TYR A 301 -21.43 -17.59 7.89
C TYR A 301 -22.67 -18.15 7.16
N CYS A 302 -23.78 -18.41 7.86
CA CYS A 302 -25.10 -18.62 7.27
C CYS A 302 -25.72 -17.28 6.78
N SER A 303 -25.01 -16.59 5.89
CA SER A 303 -25.36 -15.23 5.42
C SER A 303 -26.71 -15.11 4.67
N GLY A 304 -27.32 -16.24 4.29
CA GLY A 304 -28.62 -16.28 3.63
C GLY A 304 -29.82 -16.30 4.59
N LEU A 305 -29.61 -16.65 5.87
CA LEU A 305 -30.67 -16.66 6.88
C LEU A 305 -31.05 -15.21 7.21
N THR A 306 -32.32 -14.86 7.07
CA THR A 306 -32.85 -13.52 7.41
C THR A 306 -33.50 -13.46 8.79
N SER A 307 -33.97 -14.61 9.27
CA SER A 307 -34.49 -14.89 10.61
C SER A 307 -34.21 -16.36 10.95
N LEU A 308 -34.09 -16.68 12.23
CA LEU A 308 -34.00 -18.06 12.72
C LEU A 308 -34.74 -18.14 14.06
N ASP A 309 -35.60 -19.15 14.21
CA ASP A 309 -36.19 -19.50 15.50
C ASP A 309 -35.25 -20.47 16.21
N VAL A 310 -34.86 -20.13 17.44
CA VAL A 310 -33.94 -20.92 18.29
C VAL A 310 -34.53 -21.20 19.67
N SER A 311 -35.84 -20.96 19.84
CA SER A 311 -36.57 -21.16 21.11
C SER A 311 -36.70 -22.63 21.52
N SER A 312 -36.57 -23.56 20.56
CA SER A 312 -36.57 -25.01 20.82
C SER A 312 -35.25 -25.55 21.38
N LEU A 313 -34.17 -24.76 21.37
CA LEU A 313 -32.84 -25.22 21.79
C LEU A 313 -32.70 -25.15 23.32
N ASP A 314 -32.79 -26.30 23.99
CA ASP A 314 -32.32 -26.46 25.36
C ASP A 314 -30.79 -26.33 25.39
N THR A 315 -30.30 -25.22 25.96
CA THR A 315 -28.87 -24.93 26.12
C THR A 315 -28.33 -25.29 27.50
N SER A 316 -29.14 -25.86 28.40
CA SER A 316 -28.78 -26.05 29.82
C SER A 316 -27.57 -26.94 30.05
N SER A 317 -27.14 -27.75 29.07
CA SER A 317 -25.91 -28.56 29.10
C SER A 317 -24.73 -27.96 28.32
N VAL A 318 -24.92 -26.85 27.61
CA VAL A 318 -23.91 -26.24 26.73
C VAL A 318 -22.82 -25.54 27.53
N THR A 319 -21.56 -25.83 27.17
CA THR A 319 -20.36 -25.28 27.83
C THR A 319 -19.62 -24.26 26.96
N THR A 320 -19.84 -24.29 25.64
CA THR A 320 -19.32 -23.34 24.66
C THR A 320 -20.28 -23.14 23.48
N MET A 321 -20.39 -21.89 23.06
CA MET A 321 -21.15 -21.42 21.89
C MET A 321 -20.37 -20.32 21.13
N SER A 322 -19.04 -20.42 21.16
CA SER A 322 -18.14 -19.47 20.51
C SER A 322 -18.40 -19.43 18.99
N ASN A 323 -18.40 -18.24 18.39
CA ASN A 323 -18.66 -18.00 16.96
C ASN A 323 -20.02 -18.55 16.44
N MET A 324 -21.00 -18.86 17.29
CA MET A 324 -22.23 -19.58 16.88
C MET A 324 -22.98 -18.92 15.71
N PHE A 325 -23.04 -17.59 15.68
CA PHE A 325 -23.67 -16.80 14.61
C PHE A 325 -22.68 -15.90 13.83
N ASP A 326 -21.36 -16.02 14.06
CA ASP A 326 -20.33 -15.18 13.41
C ASP A 326 -20.57 -15.05 11.89
N GLY A 327 -20.73 -13.83 11.41
CA GLY A 327 -20.95 -13.49 10.01
C GLY A 327 -22.28 -13.95 9.42
N CYS A 328 -23.32 -14.14 10.23
CA CYS A 328 -24.71 -14.24 9.78
C CYS A 328 -25.24 -12.87 9.33
N THR A 329 -24.62 -12.27 8.31
CA THR A 329 -24.90 -10.91 7.82
C THR A 329 -26.34 -10.70 7.33
N GLY A 330 -27.08 -11.77 7.06
CA GLY A 330 -28.48 -11.71 6.65
C GLY A 330 -29.48 -11.57 7.80
N LEU A 331 -29.12 -12.03 9.02
CA LEU A 331 -30.06 -12.05 10.15
C LEU A 331 -30.42 -10.62 10.53
N THR A 332 -31.72 -10.35 10.58
CA THR A 332 -32.27 -9.01 10.92
C THR A 332 -32.70 -8.91 12.37
N THR A 333 -33.19 -10.01 12.94
CA THR A 333 -33.57 -10.14 14.35
C THR A 333 -33.18 -11.51 14.88
N LEU A 334 -32.87 -11.61 16.17
CA LEU A 334 -32.65 -12.87 16.86
C LEU A 334 -33.09 -12.74 18.33
N ASP A 335 -33.70 -13.80 18.88
CA ASP A 335 -34.06 -13.89 20.30
C ASP A 335 -33.37 -15.12 20.91
N VAL A 336 -32.61 -14.91 21.99
CA VAL A 336 -31.93 -15.95 22.77
C VAL A 336 -32.29 -15.86 24.26
N SER A 337 -33.41 -15.21 24.60
CA SER A 337 -33.79 -14.96 26.00
C SER A 337 -34.34 -16.17 26.77
N ASP A 338 -34.70 -17.26 26.09
CA ASP A 338 -35.12 -18.52 26.72
C ASP A 338 -33.94 -19.47 27.03
N TRP A 339 -32.70 -19.09 26.69
CA TRP A 339 -31.52 -19.96 26.82
C TRP A 339 -30.94 -19.98 28.25
N ASP A 340 -30.91 -21.16 28.87
CA ASP A 340 -30.06 -21.42 30.05
C ASP A 340 -28.59 -21.52 29.61
N THR A 341 -27.82 -20.45 29.81
CA THR A 341 -26.37 -20.43 29.54
C THR A 341 -25.50 -20.56 30.78
N SER A 342 -26.06 -20.99 31.92
CA SER A 342 -25.37 -21.04 33.22
C SER A 342 -24.08 -21.87 33.26
N LYS A 343 -23.90 -22.81 32.32
CA LYS A 343 -22.68 -23.63 32.17
C LYS A 343 -21.70 -23.10 31.11
N VAL A 344 -22.05 -22.05 30.36
CA VAL A 344 -21.23 -21.51 29.27
C VAL A 344 -20.02 -20.75 29.84
N THR A 345 -18.83 -21.08 29.33
CA THR A 345 -17.56 -20.50 29.81
C THR A 345 -16.93 -19.50 28.83
N THR A 346 -17.44 -19.44 27.59
CA THR A 346 -16.96 -18.56 26.51
C THR A 346 -18.08 -18.23 25.53
N MET A 347 -18.23 -16.93 25.22
CA MET A 347 -19.11 -16.37 24.18
C MET A 347 -18.28 -15.57 23.14
N TYR A 348 -17.02 -15.98 22.96
CA TYR A 348 -16.10 -15.40 21.98
C TYR A 348 -16.75 -15.30 20.59
N CYS A 349 -16.74 -14.10 19.99
CA CYS A 349 -17.27 -13.84 18.65
C CYS A 349 -18.73 -14.29 18.41
N MET A 350 -19.56 -14.49 19.45
CA MET A 350 -20.85 -15.19 19.32
C MET A 350 -21.78 -14.61 18.23
N PHE A 351 -21.84 -13.29 18.11
CA PHE A 351 -22.58 -12.55 17.08
C PHE A 351 -21.66 -11.65 16.23
N GLU A 352 -20.36 -11.97 16.12
CA GLU A 352 -19.40 -11.18 15.32
C GLU A 352 -19.93 -11.01 13.88
N MET A 353 -19.67 -9.88 13.23
CA MET A 353 -20.04 -9.59 11.84
C MET A 353 -21.52 -9.82 11.48
N CYS A 354 -22.44 -9.87 12.45
CA CYS A 354 -23.89 -9.92 12.21
C CYS A 354 -24.43 -8.54 11.79
N SER A 355 -23.88 -7.97 10.72
CA SER A 355 -24.11 -6.59 10.29
C SER A 355 -25.54 -6.30 9.82
N GLY A 356 -26.37 -7.33 9.61
CA GLY A 356 -27.80 -7.20 9.32
C GLY A 356 -28.69 -7.00 10.56
N LEU A 357 -28.21 -7.34 11.76
CA LEU A 357 -29.04 -7.31 12.97
C LEU A 357 -29.43 -5.88 13.31
N THR A 358 -30.74 -5.62 13.36
CA THR A 358 -31.31 -4.33 13.80
C THR A 358 -31.73 -4.38 15.27
N SER A 359 -32.04 -5.57 15.78
CA SER A 359 -32.29 -5.85 17.20
C SER A 359 -31.91 -7.29 17.56
N ILE A 360 -31.46 -7.50 18.79
CA ILE A 360 -31.25 -8.83 19.38
C ILE A 360 -31.67 -8.79 20.85
N ASN A 361 -32.34 -9.84 21.33
CA ASN A 361 -32.72 -10.00 22.73
C ASN A 361 -31.75 -10.97 23.43
N VAL A 362 -30.90 -10.44 24.31
CA VAL A 362 -29.89 -11.20 25.08
C VAL A 362 -30.17 -11.21 26.59
N SER A 363 -31.35 -10.76 27.01
CA SER A 363 -31.67 -10.53 28.44
C SER A 363 -31.70 -11.79 29.31
N GLY A 364 -31.86 -12.97 28.70
CA GLY A 364 -31.85 -14.26 29.40
C GLY A 364 -30.50 -14.95 29.53
N LEU A 365 -29.44 -14.43 28.88
CA LEU A 365 -28.13 -15.06 28.92
C LEU A 365 -27.49 -14.92 30.31
N ASP A 366 -27.48 -16.00 31.10
CA ASP A 366 -26.62 -16.12 32.28
C ASP A 366 -25.15 -16.17 31.82
N THR A 367 -24.45 -15.06 32.00
CA THR A 367 -23.02 -14.94 31.68
C THR A 367 -22.12 -15.01 32.92
N SER A 368 -22.63 -15.35 34.10
CA SER A 368 -21.89 -15.34 35.37
C SER A 368 -20.68 -16.28 35.40
N ASN A 369 -20.63 -17.29 34.52
CA ASN A 369 -19.48 -18.21 34.33
C ASN A 369 -18.64 -17.91 33.07
N VAL A 370 -19.00 -16.91 32.27
CA VAL A 370 -18.34 -16.59 31.00
C VAL A 370 -17.04 -15.82 31.26
N THR A 371 -15.91 -16.42 30.88
CA THR A 371 -14.57 -15.84 31.11
C THR A 371 -14.04 -15.06 29.90
N ASN A 372 -14.62 -15.26 28.72
CA ASN A 372 -14.22 -14.62 27.46
C ASN A 372 -15.45 -14.13 26.68
N MET A 373 -15.57 -12.81 26.54
CA MET A 373 -16.61 -12.10 25.77
C MET A 373 -15.98 -11.25 24.65
N ASN A 374 -14.72 -11.50 24.29
CA ASN A 374 -14.07 -10.75 23.21
C ASN A 374 -14.92 -10.83 21.94
N MET A 375 -15.05 -9.68 21.26
CA MET A 375 -15.67 -9.57 19.92
C MET A 375 -17.16 -10.00 19.86
N MET A 376 -17.84 -10.18 21.00
CA MET A 376 -19.20 -10.78 21.07
C MET A 376 -20.22 -10.16 20.12
N PHE A 377 -20.21 -8.82 19.96
CA PHE A 377 -21.06 -8.07 19.02
C PHE A 377 -20.25 -7.29 17.97
N GLN A 378 -18.95 -7.59 17.78
CA GLN A 378 -18.12 -6.80 16.88
C GLN A 378 -18.70 -6.75 15.45
N ASN A 379 -18.72 -5.57 14.84
CA ASN A 379 -19.26 -5.28 13.51
C ASN A 379 -20.78 -5.55 13.35
N CYS A 380 -21.56 -5.57 14.42
CA CYS A 380 -23.03 -5.49 14.38
C CYS A 380 -23.51 -4.07 14.01
N SER A 381 -23.10 -3.58 12.84
CA SER A 381 -23.20 -2.17 12.44
C SER A 381 -24.62 -1.61 12.33
N SER A 382 -25.64 -2.47 12.21
CA SER A 382 -27.05 -2.07 12.08
C SER A 382 -27.83 -2.06 13.40
N LEU A 383 -27.24 -2.51 14.52
CA LEU A 383 -27.86 -2.39 15.84
C LEU A 383 -27.91 -0.90 16.22
N THR A 384 -29.11 -0.38 16.48
CA THR A 384 -29.31 1.01 16.92
C THR A 384 -29.43 1.14 18.44
N SER A 385 -29.86 0.06 19.09
CA SER A 385 -29.91 -0.13 20.54
C SER A 385 -29.58 -1.59 20.88
N LEU A 386 -28.96 -1.82 22.02
CA LEU A 386 -28.70 -3.14 22.57
C LEU A 386 -28.88 -3.09 24.09
N ASP A 387 -29.74 -3.94 24.64
CA ASP A 387 -29.86 -4.12 26.09
C ASP A 387 -28.80 -5.13 26.54
N VAL A 388 -27.85 -4.68 27.37
CA VAL A 388 -26.81 -5.52 27.98
C VAL A 388 -26.94 -5.58 29.51
N THR A 389 -28.05 -5.10 30.07
CA THR A 389 -28.25 -5.03 31.54
C THR A 389 -28.42 -6.40 32.21
N GLY A 390 -28.67 -7.45 31.42
CA GLY A 390 -28.64 -8.84 31.87
C GLY A 390 -27.24 -9.49 31.86
N LEU A 391 -26.23 -8.88 31.23
CA LEU A 391 -24.91 -9.51 31.04
C LEU A 391 -24.00 -9.28 32.26
N ASP A 392 -23.94 -10.26 33.16
CA ASP A 392 -22.95 -10.30 34.24
C ASP A 392 -21.53 -10.52 33.70
N THR A 393 -20.66 -9.52 33.83
CA THR A 393 -19.24 -9.60 33.43
C THR A 393 -18.29 -9.97 34.58
N SER A 394 -18.79 -10.30 35.78
CA SER A 394 -17.96 -10.47 36.99
C SER A 394 -16.89 -11.56 36.87
N SER A 395 -17.14 -12.61 36.08
CA SER A 395 -16.16 -13.66 35.75
C SER A 395 -15.31 -13.38 34.51
N ALA A 396 -15.61 -12.33 33.75
CA ALA A 396 -14.94 -12.03 32.48
C ALA A 396 -13.48 -11.60 32.71
N LYS A 397 -12.58 -12.18 31.95
CA LYS A 397 -11.15 -11.82 31.89
C LYS A 397 -10.82 -10.97 30.66
N ALA A 398 -11.63 -11.10 29.60
CA ALA A 398 -11.43 -10.48 28.31
C ALA A 398 -12.77 -9.99 27.72
N THR A 399 -12.86 -8.68 27.49
CA THR A 399 -14.01 -7.96 26.88
C THR A 399 -13.54 -7.03 25.74
N GLY A 400 -12.33 -7.26 25.23
CA GLY A 400 -11.77 -6.49 24.12
C GLY A 400 -12.62 -6.65 22.85
N TYR A 401 -12.71 -5.57 22.07
CA TYR A 401 -13.55 -5.48 20.87
C TYR A 401 -15.06 -5.77 21.06
N MET A 402 -15.59 -5.93 22.28
CA MET A 402 -16.94 -6.47 22.52
C MET A 402 -18.05 -5.78 21.69
N PHE A 403 -17.97 -4.46 21.50
CA PHE A 403 -18.88 -3.66 20.68
C PHE A 403 -18.19 -2.99 19.48
N ALA A 404 -16.94 -3.34 19.16
CA ALA A 404 -16.17 -2.65 18.13
C ALA A 404 -16.90 -2.67 16.77
N GLY A 405 -17.01 -1.53 16.08
CA GLY A 405 -17.71 -1.43 14.80
C GLY A 405 -19.24 -1.49 14.89
N CYS A 406 -19.84 -1.43 16.08
CA CYS A 406 -21.28 -1.20 16.26
C CYS A 406 -21.65 0.26 15.95
N SER A 407 -21.39 0.70 14.72
CA SER A 407 -21.52 2.09 14.27
C SER A 407 -22.93 2.67 14.37
N GLY A 408 -23.96 1.82 14.43
CA GLY A 408 -25.36 2.22 14.57
C GLY A 408 -25.80 2.52 16.01
N LEU A 409 -25.10 2.01 17.03
CA LEU A 409 -25.51 2.18 18.43
C LEU A 409 -25.44 3.66 18.81
N THR A 410 -26.55 4.21 19.33
CA THR A 410 -26.64 5.63 19.73
C THR A 410 -26.41 5.84 21.23
N SER A 411 -26.70 4.82 22.03
CA SER A 411 -26.47 4.74 23.48
C SER A 411 -26.26 3.29 23.92
N LEU A 412 -25.60 3.08 25.05
CA LEU A 412 -25.43 1.77 25.67
C LEU A 412 -25.43 1.92 27.20
N ASP A 413 -26.24 1.13 27.90
CA ASP A 413 -26.29 1.08 29.37
C ASP A 413 -25.33 0.00 29.88
N LEU A 414 -24.31 0.41 30.64
CA LEU A 414 -23.27 -0.48 31.18
C LEU A 414 -23.46 -0.77 32.68
N SER A 415 -24.58 -0.38 33.29
CA SER A 415 -24.79 -0.40 34.74
C SER A 415 -24.65 -1.78 35.42
N ALA A 416 -24.81 -2.87 34.66
CA ALA A 416 -24.61 -4.24 35.14
C ALA A 416 -23.15 -4.74 35.09
N PHE A 417 -22.23 -4.01 34.44
CA PHE A 417 -20.88 -4.50 34.13
C PHE A 417 -19.94 -4.42 35.34
N ASP A 418 -19.68 -5.56 35.97
CA ASP A 418 -18.59 -5.73 36.93
C ASP A 418 -17.30 -6.17 36.23
N THR A 419 -16.48 -5.22 35.77
CA THR A 419 -15.26 -5.56 35.01
C THR A 419 -14.02 -5.83 35.87
N ARG A 420 -14.15 -6.00 37.19
CA ARG A 420 -13.00 -6.08 38.13
C ARG A 420 -11.96 -7.14 37.80
N ASN A 421 -12.36 -8.22 37.12
CA ASN A 421 -11.49 -9.34 36.73
C ASN A 421 -10.95 -9.23 35.29
N VAL A 422 -11.38 -8.22 34.53
CA VAL A 422 -10.93 -7.99 33.15
C VAL A 422 -9.48 -7.51 33.16
N THR A 423 -8.64 -8.17 32.36
CA THR A 423 -7.25 -7.75 32.09
C THR A 423 -7.08 -7.21 30.67
N TYR A 424 -7.96 -7.61 29.75
CA TYR A 424 -7.93 -7.24 28.33
C TYR A 424 -9.23 -6.55 27.89
N MET A 425 -9.14 -5.25 27.61
CA MET A 425 -10.29 -4.37 27.26
C MET A 425 -10.00 -3.52 26.00
N SER A 426 -8.89 -3.77 25.28
CA SER A 426 -8.53 -2.99 24.09
C SER A 426 -9.68 -2.98 23.06
N LYS A 427 -9.91 -1.83 22.41
CA LYS A 427 -10.93 -1.63 21.37
C LYS A 427 -12.39 -1.89 21.77
N MET A 428 -12.73 -2.02 23.06
CA MET A 428 -14.09 -2.39 23.50
C MET A 428 -15.23 -1.62 22.78
N PHE A 429 -15.05 -0.32 22.51
CA PHE A 429 -16.01 0.54 21.80
C PHE A 429 -15.48 1.09 20.46
N SER A 430 -14.34 0.60 19.95
CA SER A 430 -13.69 1.20 18.76
C SER A 430 -14.62 1.18 17.54
N GLY A 431 -14.83 2.33 16.90
CA GLY A 431 -15.71 2.47 15.73
C GLY A 431 -17.20 2.51 16.04
N CYS A 432 -17.61 2.67 17.31
CA CYS A 432 -18.99 2.99 17.70
C CYS A 432 -19.32 4.45 17.37
N SER A 433 -19.27 4.80 16.08
CA SER A 433 -19.39 6.18 15.59
C SER A 433 -20.74 6.84 15.85
N GLY A 434 -21.80 6.06 16.13
CA GLY A 434 -23.14 6.54 16.47
C GLY A 434 -23.31 6.94 17.94
N LEU A 435 -22.45 6.49 18.86
CA LEU A 435 -22.57 6.81 20.28
C LEU A 435 -22.33 8.30 20.48
N THR A 436 -23.28 9.00 21.09
CA THR A 436 -23.19 10.46 21.36
C THR A 436 -22.67 10.78 22.76
N ALA A 437 -22.99 9.91 23.71
CA ALA A 437 -22.45 9.86 25.07
C ALA A 437 -22.34 8.39 25.53
N LEU A 438 -21.49 8.13 26.53
CA LEU A 438 -21.34 6.81 27.14
C LEU A 438 -20.89 6.97 28.60
N ASP A 439 -21.59 6.33 29.54
CA ASP A 439 -21.13 6.26 30.92
C ASP A 439 -20.18 5.06 31.09
N VAL A 440 -18.88 5.35 31.30
CA VAL A 440 -17.87 4.34 31.62
C VAL A 440 -17.40 4.44 33.07
N SER A 441 -18.06 5.24 33.92
CA SER A 441 -17.74 5.39 35.34
C SER A 441 -17.94 4.09 36.13
N VAL A 442 -18.83 3.21 35.65
CA VAL A 442 -19.12 1.87 36.18
C VAL A 442 -18.01 0.84 35.93
N LEU A 443 -17.10 1.07 34.96
CA LEU A 443 -16.11 0.09 34.54
C LEU A 443 -14.89 0.03 35.48
N ASP A 444 -14.92 -0.91 36.43
CA ASP A 444 -13.77 -1.24 37.28
C ASP A 444 -12.62 -1.83 36.45
N THR A 445 -11.67 -0.98 36.09
CA THR A 445 -10.54 -1.29 35.20
C THR A 445 -9.23 -1.55 35.94
N ARG A 446 -9.27 -1.79 37.26
CA ARG A 446 -8.07 -1.89 38.13
C ARG A 446 -7.03 -2.93 37.71
N ASN A 447 -7.42 -3.94 36.94
CA ASN A 447 -6.58 -5.04 36.48
C ASN A 447 -6.26 -4.98 34.96
N VAL A 448 -6.78 -3.97 34.24
CA VAL A 448 -6.56 -3.80 32.80
C VAL A 448 -5.14 -3.28 32.54
N THR A 449 -4.43 -3.95 31.63
CA THR A 449 -3.06 -3.55 31.22
C THR A 449 -3.01 -2.92 29.82
N ASP A 450 -4.01 -3.19 28.98
CA ASP A 450 -4.12 -2.67 27.61
C ASP A 450 -5.49 -2.01 27.39
N MET A 451 -5.48 -0.69 27.16
CA MET A 451 -6.64 0.13 26.78
C MET A 451 -6.47 0.73 25.37
N SER A 452 -5.60 0.14 24.54
CA SER A 452 -5.34 0.67 23.21
C SER A 452 -6.61 0.70 22.36
N TYR A 453 -6.77 1.78 21.60
CA TYR A 453 -7.91 2.05 20.73
C TYR A 453 -9.31 1.95 21.40
N MET A 454 -9.43 1.97 22.74
CA MET A 454 -10.69 1.67 23.45
C MET A 454 -11.92 2.41 22.91
N PHE A 455 -11.76 3.69 22.57
CA PHE A 455 -12.78 4.56 21.98
C PHE A 455 -12.42 5.03 20.55
N SER A 456 -11.38 4.47 19.92
CA SER A 456 -10.89 4.96 18.63
C SER A 456 -11.99 4.87 17.55
N GLY A 457 -12.23 5.98 16.85
CA GLY A 457 -13.27 6.10 15.81
C GLY A 457 -14.68 6.37 16.35
N CYS A 458 -14.87 6.66 17.64
CA CYS A 458 -16.15 7.10 18.19
C CYS A 458 -16.42 8.58 17.83
N THR A 459 -16.64 8.86 16.54
CA THR A 459 -16.80 10.22 16.01
C THR A 459 -18.01 10.97 16.57
N GLY A 460 -19.04 10.25 17.01
CA GLY A 460 -20.27 10.82 17.59
C GLY A 460 -20.12 11.33 19.02
N LEU A 461 -19.13 10.84 19.78
CA LEU A 461 -18.97 11.21 21.20
C LEU A 461 -18.63 12.68 21.31
N THR A 462 -19.49 13.45 22.00
CA THR A 462 -19.26 14.87 22.29
C THR A 462 -18.71 15.10 23.71
N GLU A 463 -19.02 14.18 24.62
CA GLU A 463 -18.54 14.13 26.00
C GLU A 463 -18.33 12.67 26.43
N LEU A 464 -17.49 12.44 27.44
CA LEU A 464 -17.16 11.12 27.97
C LEU A 464 -16.64 11.27 29.41
N ASP A 465 -17.36 10.72 30.39
CA ASP A 465 -16.91 10.69 31.78
C ASP A 465 -15.93 9.53 31.99
N LEU A 466 -14.67 9.84 32.28
CA LEU A 466 -13.60 8.88 32.50
C LEU A 466 -13.30 8.61 33.99
N SER A 467 -14.07 9.20 34.92
CA SER A 467 -13.75 9.22 36.35
C SER A 467 -13.65 7.85 37.02
N GLY A 468 -14.35 6.83 36.51
CA GLY A 468 -14.24 5.44 36.96
C GLY A 468 -13.01 4.68 36.48
N LEU A 469 -12.31 5.16 35.44
CA LEU A 469 -11.25 4.40 34.78
C LEU A 469 -9.93 4.41 35.57
N ASN A 470 -9.63 3.29 36.23
CA ASN A 470 -8.40 3.08 36.98
C ASN A 470 -7.24 2.64 36.06
N THR A 471 -6.55 3.63 35.49
CA THR A 471 -5.43 3.41 34.56
C THR A 471 -4.09 3.01 35.21
N ARG A 472 -4.05 2.76 36.53
CA ARG A 472 -2.84 2.55 37.35
C ARG A 472 -1.90 1.42 36.87
N TYR A 473 -2.44 0.39 36.22
CA TYR A 473 -1.69 -0.77 35.73
C TYR A 473 -1.57 -0.82 34.20
N VAL A 474 -2.14 0.15 33.49
CA VAL A 474 -2.09 0.24 32.03
C VAL A 474 -0.66 0.50 31.59
N THR A 475 -0.18 -0.31 30.64
CA THR A 475 1.11 -0.15 29.96
C THR A 475 0.93 0.35 28.53
N ASN A 476 -0.21 0.06 27.90
CA ASN A 476 -0.54 0.45 26.53
C ASN A 476 -1.82 1.32 26.48
N MET A 477 -1.67 2.60 26.10
CA MET A 477 -2.76 3.55 25.83
C MET A 477 -2.79 3.99 24.36
N ALA A 478 -2.11 3.26 23.47
CA ALA A 478 -1.95 3.70 22.09
C ALA A 478 -3.31 3.89 21.40
N PHE A 479 -3.50 5.03 20.74
CA PHE A 479 -4.69 5.35 19.96
C PHE A 479 -6.02 5.35 20.74
N MET A 480 -6.02 5.40 22.08
CA MET A 480 -7.22 5.22 22.93
C MET A 480 -8.42 6.06 22.47
N PHE A 481 -8.21 7.31 22.06
CA PHE A 481 -9.25 8.21 21.52
C PHE A 481 -9.05 8.57 20.03
N SER A 482 -8.14 7.90 19.30
CA SER A 482 -7.81 8.28 17.91
C SER A 482 -9.06 8.35 17.03
N GLY A 483 -9.28 9.47 16.37
CA GLY A 483 -10.44 9.72 15.50
C GLY A 483 -11.73 10.15 16.23
N CYS A 484 -11.70 10.44 17.53
CA CYS A 484 -12.86 11.01 18.25
C CYS A 484 -13.07 12.50 17.87
N THR A 485 -13.55 12.74 16.64
CA THR A 485 -13.69 14.09 16.07
C THR A 485 -14.81 14.93 16.69
N GLY A 486 -15.78 14.31 17.39
CA GLY A 486 -16.85 15.00 18.11
C GLY A 486 -16.42 15.62 19.44
N LEU A 487 -15.38 15.09 20.09
CA LEU A 487 -14.90 15.57 21.39
C LEU A 487 -14.30 16.97 21.25
N THR A 488 -14.78 17.92 22.05
CA THR A 488 -14.23 19.30 22.12
C THR A 488 -13.28 19.50 23.31
N THR A 489 -13.46 18.71 24.36
CA THR A 489 -12.59 18.60 25.53
C THR A 489 -12.75 17.19 26.13
N ILE A 490 -11.88 16.81 27.06
CA ILE A 490 -11.94 15.54 27.80
C ILE A 490 -11.22 15.70 29.15
N ASP A 491 -11.81 15.21 30.23
CA ASP A 491 -11.19 15.24 31.57
C ASP A 491 -10.28 14.02 31.76
N LEU A 492 -8.99 14.29 32.01
CA LEU A 492 -7.94 13.28 32.19
C LEU A 492 -7.39 13.27 33.62
N SER A 493 -7.98 14.04 34.55
CA SER A 493 -7.47 14.23 35.92
C SER A 493 -7.37 12.95 36.74
N GLY A 494 -8.19 11.93 36.44
CA GLY A 494 -8.12 10.60 37.05
C GLY A 494 -6.98 9.69 36.55
N PHE A 495 -6.27 10.05 35.48
CA PHE A 495 -5.33 9.13 34.82
C PHE A 495 -4.00 8.97 35.58
N ASN A 496 -3.59 7.72 35.82
CA ASN A 496 -2.34 7.35 36.50
C ASN A 496 -1.36 6.67 35.53
N THR A 497 -0.75 7.46 34.65
CA THR A 497 -0.01 6.96 33.47
C THR A 497 1.41 6.45 33.76
N ARG A 498 1.86 6.38 35.01
CA ARG A 498 3.26 6.07 35.40
C ARG A 498 3.80 4.70 34.97
N ASN A 499 2.92 3.83 34.47
CA ASN A 499 3.26 2.51 33.95
C ASN A 499 3.18 2.43 32.41
N VAL A 500 2.65 3.46 31.75
CA VAL A 500 2.45 3.53 30.31
C VAL A 500 3.79 3.69 29.61
N THR A 501 4.05 2.79 28.65
CA THR A 501 5.26 2.82 27.81
C THR A 501 4.98 3.38 26.42
N THR A 502 3.72 3.35 25.97
CA THR A 502 3.29 3.92 24.68
C THR A 502 2.07 4.82 24.85
N PHE A 503 2.25 6.07 24.45
CA PHE A 503 1.21 7.10 24.30
C PHE A 503 0.87 7.34 22.82
N SER A 504 1.37 6.48 21.92
CA SER A 504 1.31 6.72 20.47
C SER A 504 -0.12 6.94 19.99
N GLY A 505 -0.37 8.05 19.31
CA GLY A 505 -1.67 8.36 18.71
C GLY A 505 -2.85 8.53 19.67
N ILE A 506 -2.63 8.65 20.98
CA ILE A 506 -3.72 8.69 21.98
C ILE A 506 -4.85 9.71 21.65
N PHE A 507 -4.51 10.88 21.10
CA PHE A 507 -5.46 11.87 20.57
C PHE A 507 -5.29 12.14 19.06
N GLU A 508 -4.76 11.17 18.30
CA GLU A 508 -4.63 11.29 16.84
C GLU A 508 -5.99 11.63 16.20
N ASN A 509 -5.98 12.54 15.22
CA ASN A 509 -7.13 13.03 14.46
C ASN A 509 -8.33 13.48 15.31
N CYS A 510 -8.13 13.82 16.58
CA CYS A 510 -9.15 14.43 17.46
C CYS A 510 -9.36 15.93 17.11
N SER A 511 -9.72 16.20 15.86
CA SER A 511 -9.85 17.54 15.27
C SER A 511 -10.98 18.39 15.85
N GLY A 512 -11.79 17.83 16.75
CA GLY A 512 -12.76 18.57 17.58
C GLY A 512 -12.12 19.32 18.75
N LEU A 513 -11.02 18.80 19.32
CA LEU A 513 -10.44 19.28 20.58
C LEU A 513 -9.94 20.72 20.47
N THR A 514 -10.44 21.60 21.34
CA THR A 514 -10.00 23.01 21.44
C THR A 514 -9.04 23.24 22.60
N SER A 515 -9.15 22.44 23.66
CA SER A 515 -8.34 22.46 24.89
C SER A 515 -8.14 21.04 25.43
N LEU A 516 -6.97 20.79 26.02
CA LEU A 516 -6.61 19.50 26.60
C LEU A 516 -5.63 19.71 27.77
N ASP A 517 -5.93 19.13 28.94
CA ASP A 517 -4.99 19.11 30.08
C ASP A 517 -4.28 17.75 30.14
N VAL A 518 -2.96 17.77 29.89
CA VAL A 518 -2.08 16.59 30.02
C VAL A 518 -1.06 16.74 31.15
N THR A 519 -1.19 17.77 31.99
CA THR A 519 -0.19 18.09 33.05
C THR A 519 -0.07 17.00 34.11
N GLY A 520 -1.12 16.20 34.31
CA GLY A 520 -1.13 15.03 35.20
C GLY A 520 -0.38 13.80 34.65
N PHE A 521 0.02 13.78 33.37
CA PHE A 521 0.66 12.60 32.78
C PHE A 521 2.09 12.39 33.28
N ASN A 522 2.31 11.28 33.97
CA ASN A 522 3.65 10.76 34.24
C ASN A 522 4.13 9.96 33.01
N THR A 523 5.12 10.51 32.30
CA THR A 523 5.68 9.91 31.08
C THR A 523 7.04 9.24 31.28
N SER A 524 7.53 9.09 32.52
CA SER A 524 8.92 8.64 32.81
C SER A 524 9.29 7.26 32.24
N LYS A 525 8.30 6.40 31.97
CA LYS A 525 8.46 5.09 31.31
C LYS A 525 8.14 5.09 29.81
N ALA A 526 7.72 6.22 29.24
CA ALA A 526 7.36 6.32 27.84
C ALA A 526 8.59 6.06 26.95
N THR A 527 8.43 5.16 25.98
CA THR A 527 9.39 4.93 24.90
C THR A 527 8.82 5.36 23.54
N GLN A 528 7.50 5.46 23.41
CA GLN A 528 6.79 5.84 22.19
C GLN A 528 5.77 6.96 22.45
N MET A 529 5.90 8.07 21.70
CA MET A 529 4.98 9.23 21.70
C MET A 529 4.61 9.67 20.27
N SER A 530 4.81 8.82 19.26
CA SER A 530 4.48 9.16 17.87
C SER A 530 2.99 9.45 17.72
N TYR A 531 2.64 10.42 16.88
CA TYR A 531 1.26 10.78 16.53
C TYR A 531 0.39 11.28 17.70
N MET A 532 0.95 11.50 18.91
CA MET A 532 0.21 11.73 20.16
C MET A 532 -0.93 12.77 20.03
N PHE A 533 -0.68 13.85 19.28
CA PHE A 533 -1.62 14.92 18.95
C PHE A 533 -1.72 15.18 17.43
N LEU A 534 -1.33 14.22 16.58
CA LEU A 534 -1.45 14.34 15.12
C LEU A 534 -2.88 14.76 14.75
N GLY A 535 -3.07 15.77 13.92
CA GLY A 535 -4.40 16.18 13.43
C GLY A 535 -5.31 16.88 14.46
N CYS A 536 -4.80 17.24 15.65
CA CYS A 536 -5.52 18.08 16.63
C CYS A 536 -5.60 19.56 16.16
N SER A 537 -6.22 19.79 15.00
CA SER A 537 -6.13 21.04 14.26
C SER A 537 -6.80 22.25 14.90
N LYS A 538 -7.74 22.05 15.85
CA LYS A 538 -8.39 23.12 16.63
C LYS A 538 -7.72 23.42 17.98
N LEU A 539 -6.72 22.63 18.39
CA LEU A 539 -6.06 22.79 19.68
C LEU A 539 -5.25 24.11 19.69
N THR A 540 -5.60 25.02 20.60
CA THR A 540 -5.03 26.38 20.63
C THR A 540 -3.79 26.51 21.52
N SER A 541 -3.72 25.68 22.56
CA SER A 541 -2.59 25.58 23.50
C SER A 541 -2.55 24.20 24.15
N ILE A 542 -1.36 23.74 24.53
CA ILE A 542 -1.16 22.55 25.35
C ILE A 542 0.10 22.73 26.22
N ASP A 543 0.03 22.31 27.49
CA ASP A 543 1.20 22.27 28.38
C ASP A 543 1.78 20.86 28.41
N VAL A 544 2.98 20.71 27.85
CA VAL A 544 3.77 19.46 27.85
C VAL A 544 5.05 19.61 28.68
N THR A 545 5.21 20.69 29.45
CA THR A 545 6.46 21.01 30.16
C THR A 545 6.80 20.00 31.27
N GLY A 546 5.80 19.31 31.80
CA GLY A 546 5.95 18.23 32.78
C GLY A 546 6.38 16.88 32.20
N PHE A 547 6.44 16.71 30.88
CA PHE A 547 6.78 15.42 30.26
C PHE A 547 8.26 15.08 30.47
N ASP A 548 8.54 14.02 31.23
CA ASP A 548 9.85 13.38 31.21
C ASP A 548 9.97 12.51 29.95
N THR A 549 10.68 13.02 28.95
CA THR A 549 10.89 12.31 27.69
C THR A 549 12.21 11.55 27.63
N THR A 550 12.94 11.39 28.75
CA THR A 550 14.31 10.83 28.79
C THR A 550 14.45 9.52 28.00
N ASN A 551 13.46 8.63 28.11
CA ASN A 551 13.49 7.28 27.53
C ASN A 551 12.77 7.18 26.16
N VAL A 552 12.25 8.29 25.63
CA VAL A 552 11.44 8.28 24.40
C VAL A 552 12.33 8.16 23.17
N MET A 553 12.07 7.12 22.38
CA MET A 553 12.78 6.81 21.14
C MET A 553 12.05 7.34 19.90
N TYR A 554 10.71 7.44 19.97
CA TYR A 554 9.84 7.76 18.83
C TYR A 554 8.96 8.98 19.11
N PHE A 555 9.16 10.04 18.33
CA PHE A 555 8.42 11.32 18.34
C PHE A 555 7.74 11.63 17.00
N THR A 556 7.68 10.65 16.08
CA THR A 556 7.17 10.81 14.71
C THR A 556 5.81 11.51 14.70
N SER A 557 5.68 12.63 13.99
CA SER A 557 4.42 13.37 13.85
C SER A 557 3.71 13.75 15.17
N MET A 558 4.42 13.86 16.30
CA MET A 558 3.82 14.05 17.64
C MET A 558 2.81 15.22 17.71
N PHE A 559 3.10 16.34 17.05
CA PHE A 559 2.24 17.53 16.97
C PHE A 559 1.80 17.85 15.53
N ASN A 560 1.99 16.93 14.58
CA ASN A 560 1.75 17.19 13.16
C ASN A 560 0.29 17.64 12.93
N GLY A 561 0.07 18.72 12.17
CA GLY A 561 -1.26 19.23 11.88
C GLY A 561 -1.96 19.94 13.04
N CYS A 562 -1.27 20.24 14.15
CA CYS A 562 -1.74 21.13 15.22
C CYS A 562 -1.72 22.61 14.77
N SER A 563 -2.44 22.91 13.68
CA SER A 563 -2.35 24.18 12.94
C SER A 563 -2.89 25.41 13.68
N SER A 564 -3.62 25.23 14.79
CA SER A 564 -4.11 26.31 15.66
C SER A 564 -3.18 26.63 16.84
N LEU A 565 -2.13 25.83 17.12
CA LEU A 565 -1.16 26.15 18.17
C LEU A 565 -0.38 27.42 17.79
N THR A 566 -0.41 28.44 18.65
CA THR A 566 0.34 29.69 18.47
C THR A 566 1.71 29.67 19.16
N SER A 567 1.82 28.90 20.25
CA SER A 567 3.04 28.66 21.01
C SER A 567 3.06 27.24 21.57
N LEU A 568 4.24 26.65 21.70
CA LEU A 568 4.46 25.33 22.31
C LEU A 568 5.82 25.32 23.04
N ASP A 569 5.83 24.98 24.33
CA ASP A 569 7.07 24.86 25.11
C ASP A 569 7.52 23.39 25.17
N VAL A 570 8.56 23.07 24.38
CA VAL A 570 9.28 21.78 24.42
C VAL A 570 10.68 21.93 25.04
N SER A 571 10.99 23.06 25.70
CA SER A 571 12.32 23.35 26.24
C SER A 571 12.81 22.31 27.27
N LYS A 572 11.88 21.58 27.91
CA LYS A 572 12.17 20.50 28.87
C LYS A 572 12.36 19.12 28.25
N PHE A 573 12.05 18.94 26.96
CA PHE A 573 12.20 17.65 26.30
C PHE A 573 13.67 17.23 26.25
N LYS A 574 13.94 16.01 26.71
CA LYS A 574 15.23 15.34 26.61
C LYS A 574 15.13 14.34 25.47
N THR A 575 15.91 14.54 24.42
CA THR A 575 15.84 13.72 23.20
C THR A 575 17.05 12.79 23.04
N SER A 576 17.82 12.57 24.12
CA SER A 576 19.11 11.85 24.08
C SER A 576 19.03 10.38 23.68
N TYR A 577 17.84 9.78 23.63
CA TYR A 577 17.58 8.44 23.10
C TYR A 577 16.64 8.46 21.88
N ALA A 578 16.27 9.64 21.37
CA ALA A 578 15.42 9.78 20.20
C ALA A 578 16.11 9.19 18.96
N THR A 579 15.38 8.38 18.21
CA THR A 579 15.84 7.76 16.95
C THR A 579 14.98 8.21 15.77
N TYR A 580 13.69 8.47 16.00
CA TYR A 580 12.73 8.97 14.99
C TYR A 580 12.06 10.26 15.48
N MET A 581 12.24 11.34 14.73
CA MET A 581 11.64 12.67 14.97
C MET A 581 11.05 13.29 13.69
N ASN A 582 10.81 12.47 12.66
CA ASN A 582 10.25 12.91 11.40
C ASN A 582 8.86 13.54 11.59
N ALA A 583 8.61 14.63 10.86
CA ALA A 583 7.36 15.39 10.87
C ALA A 583 6.87 15.88 12.26
N MET A 584 7.71 15.91 13.30
CA MET A 584 7.30 16.15 14.70
C MET A 584 6.42 17.40 14.90
N PHE A 585 6.71 18.50 14.20
CA PHE A 585 5.95 19.75 14.21
C PHE A 585 5.38 20.12 12.83
N MET A 586 5.25 19.15 11.93
CA MET A 586 4.76 19.40 10.57
C MET A 586 3.39 20.11 10.61
N ASN A 587 3.14 21.08 9.73
CA ASN A 587 1.88 21.81 9.59
C ASN A 587 1.38 22.51 10.87
N CYS A 588 2.25 22.76 11.86
CA CYS A 588 2.01 23.68 12.99
C CYS A 588 2.06 25.15 12.53
N SER A 589 1.26 25.49 11.51
CA SER A 589 1.37 26.73 10.73
C SER A 589 1.02 28.02 11.49
N SER A 590 0.50 27.92 12.71
CA SER A 590 0.29 29.09 13.59
C SER A 590 1.41 29.36 14.58
N LEU A 591 2.39 28.47 14.77
CA LEU A 591 3.50 28.69 15.70
C LEU A 591 4.36 29.88 15.26
N THR A 592 4.52 30.85 16.15
CA THR A 592 5.40 32.03 15.91
C THR A 592 6.80 31.85 16.50
N THR A 593 6.92 31.02 17.55
CA THR A 593 8.16 30.69 18.25
C THR A 593 8.15 29.23 18.70
N LEU A 594 9.31 28.57 18.68
CA LEU A 594 9.50 27.21 19.19
C LEU A 594 10.93 27.06 19.73
N ASP A 595 11.10 26.74 21.01
CA ASP A 595 12.41 26.51 21.63
C ASP A 595 12.78 25.01 21.57
N VAL A 596 13.66 24.65 20.63
CA VAL A 596 14.28 23.33 20.51
C VAL A 596 15.75 23.32 20.97
N SER A 597 16.21 24.37 21.67
CA SER A 597 17.62 24.52 22.06
C SER A 597 18.10 23.42 23.02
N SER A 598 17.20 22.68 23.67
CA SER A 598 17.48 21.53 24.53
C SER A 598 17.73 20.22 23.77
N PHE A 599 17.34 20.13 22.49
CA PHE A 599 17.33 18.88 21.74
C PHE A 599 18.75 18.39 21.45
N ASN A 600 19.04 17.16 21.86
CA ASN A 600 20.23 16.41 21.51
C ASN A 600 19.85 15.33 20.50
N THR A 601 20.18 15.51 19.22
CA THR A 601 19.73 14.62 18.15
C THR A 601 20.75 13.54 17.77
N LEU A 602 21.77 13.29 18.60
CA LEU A 602 22.93 12.44 18.23
C LEU A 602 22.57 11.06 17.67
N TYR A 603 21.50 10.43 18.15
CA TYR A 603 21.05 9.10 17.70
C TYR A 603 19.86 9.14 16.72
N VAL A 604 19.41 10.33 16.31
CA VAL A 604 18.28 10.50 15.40
C VAL A 604 18.69 10.12 13.99
N ARG A 605 18.06 9.06 13.48
CA ARG A 605 18.25 8.54 12.12
C ARG A 605 17.35 9.27 11.12
N GLU A 606 16.15 9.65 11.58
CA GLU A 606 15.12 10.29 10.75
C GLU A 606 14.58 11.57 11.38
N MET A 607 14.80 12.70 10.71
CA MET A 607 14.24 14.02 11.07
C MET A 607 13.65 14.76 9.84
N GLY A 608 13.34 14.02 8.77
CA GLY A 608 12.66 14.55 7.60
C GLY A 608 11.37 15.28 7.97
N GLN A 609 11.13 16.42 7.34
CA GLN A 609 9.94 17.27 7.53
C GLN A 609 9.66 17.76 8.95
N MET A 610 10.63 17.70 9.87
CA MET A 610 10.46 18.00 11.30
C MET A 610 9.73 19.33 11.58
N PHE A 611 9.98 20.37 10.79
CA PHE A 611 9.34 21.69 10.88
C PHE A 611 8.49 22.05 9.65
N SER A 612 8.28 21.12 8.71
CA SER A 612 7.64 21.38 7.43
C SER A 612 6.27 22.06 7.58
N GLY A 613 6.02 23.20 6.95
CA GLY A 613 4.75 23.94 7.02
C GLY A 613 4.61 24.85 8.24
N CYS A 614 5.65 25.03 9.07
CA CYS A 614 5.68 26.02 10.16
C CYS A 614 5.86 27.46 9.64
N SER A 615 4.94 27.91 8.79
CA SER A 615 5.06 29.11 7.97
C SER A 615 5.20 30.45 8.72
N LYS A 616 4.88 30.49 10.02
CA LYS A 616 5.02 31.68 10.89
C LYS A 616 6.25 31.68 11.81
N LEU A 617 7.03 30.59 11.89
CA LEU A 617 8.27 30.59 12.65
C LEU A 617 9.28 31.53 12.01
N THR A 618 9.90 32.42 12.79
CA THR A 618 10.83 33.45 12.30
C THR A 618 12.31 33.12 12.53
N THR A 619 12.60 32.28 13.53
CA THR A 619 13.94 31.80 13.90
C THR A 619 13.83 30.45 14.61
N LEU A 620 14.90 29.65 14.56
CA LEU A 620 15.09 28.41 15.32
C LEU A 620 16.51 28.37 15.88
N ASP A 621 16.69 27.98 17.14
CA ASP A 621 18.01 27.67 17.71
C ASP A 621 18.28 26.16 17.55
N LEU A 622 19.17 25.84 16.61
CA LEU A 622 19.58 24.47 16.29
C LEU A 622 20.98 24.14 16.82
N SER A 623 21.56 24.98 17.69
CA SER A 623 22.97 24.92 18.10
C SER A 623 23.39 23.61 18.81
N LYS A 624 22.44 22.83 19.33
CA LYS A 624 22.68 21.51 19.95
C LYS A 624 22.36 20.32 19.06
N PHE A 625 21.85 20.53 17.84
CA PHE A 625 21.60 19.46 16.89
C PHE A 625 22.93 18.80 16.49
N LYS A 626 22.90 17.47 16.45
CA LYS A 626 24.01 16.58 16.07
C LYS A 626 23.45 15.59 15.07
N THR A 627 23.74 15.80 13.79
CA THR A 627 23.08 15.08 12.69
C THR A 627 23.93 13.98 12.08
N SER A 628 25.09 13.67 12.67
CA SER A 628 26.08 12.72 12.13
C SER A 628 25.57 11.27 11.97
N ASN A 629 24.48 10.89 12.64
CA ASN A 629 23.81 9.58 12.46
C ASN A 629 22.51 9.67 11.64
N THR A 630 22.16 10.84 11.12
CA THR A 630 20.92 11.10 10.39
C THR A 630 21.07 10.71 8.93
N SER A 631 20.20 9.83 8.43
CA SER A 631 20.15 9.41 7.03
C SER A 631 19.01 10.07 6.24
N PHE A 632 17.93 10.50 6.92
CA PHE A 632 16.78 11.17 6.30
C PHE A 632 16.57 12.58 6.86
N MET A 633 16.78 13.59 6.01
CA MET A 633 16.65 15.03 6.31
C MET A 633 15.81 15.77 5.25
N TYR A 634 15.06 15.03 4.41
CA TYR A 634 14.21 15.59 3.36
C TYR A 634 13.16 16.54 3.92
N GLY A 635 12.90 17.64 3.21
CA GLY A 635 11.84 18.60 3.55
C GLY A 635 11.92 19.22 4.96
N MET A 636 13.05 19.14 5.68
CA MET A 636 13.14 19.46 7.12
C MET A 636 12.56 20.83 7.49
N PHE A 637 12.76 21.84 6.64
CA PHE A 637 12.24 23.21 6.78
C PHE A 637 11.26 23.58 5.65
N LYS A 638 10.71 22.61 4.92
CA LYS A 638 9.84 22.89 3.77
C LYS A 638 8.66 23.81 4.17
N ASP A 639 8.32 24.79 3.35
CA ASP A 639 7.25 25.76 3.54
C ASP A 639 7.34 26.60 4.85
N CYS A 640 8.53 26.67 5.46
CA CYS A 640 8.83 27.59 6.58
C CYS A 640 9.05 29.04 6.09
N SER A 641 8.06 29.61 5.41
CA SER A 641 8.14 30.92 4.76
C SER A 641 8.52 32.09 5.68
N GLY A 642 8.29 31.98 7.00
CA GLY A 642 8.61 33.01 7.98
C GLY A 642 10.08 33.08 8.40
N LEU A 643 10.87 32.01 8.18
CA LEU A 643 12.26 31.95 8.62
C LEU A 643 13.10 32.93 7.80
N THR A 644 13.77 33.87 8.47
CA THR A 644 14.63 34.87 7.80
C THR A 644 16.10 34.48 7.78
N LYS A 645 16.53 33.66 8.75
CA LYS A 645 17.89 33.09 8.85
C LYS A 645 17.84 31.70 9.49
N LEU A 646 18.87 30.89 9.24
CA LEU A 646 19.13 29.62 9.93
C LEU A 646 20.63 29.47 10.17
N ASP A 647 21.03 29.09 11.38
CA ASP A 647 22.41 28.64 11.67
C ASP A 647 22.44 27.11 11.58
N LEU A 648 23.17 26.60 10.60
CA LEU A 648 23.36 25.18 10.33
C LEU A 648 24.83 24.74 10.54
N SER A 649 25.67 25.60 11.12
CA SER A 649 27.13 25.39 11.27
C SER A 649 27.54 24.19 12.15
N LYS A 650 26.57 23.52 12.78
CA LYS A 650 26.75 22.30 13.59
C LYS A 650 26.20 21.03 12.94
N PHE A 651 25.60 21.15 11.75
CA PHE A 651 25.12 19.99 11.01
C PHE A 651 26.33 19.23 10.44
N ASP A 652 26.28 17.92 10.61
CA ASP A 652 27.11 16.95 9.89
C ASP A 652 26.15 16.17 9.00
N THR A 653 26.25 16.37 7.68
CA THR A 653 25.38 15.73 6.69
C THR A 653 26.04 14.54 6.01
N SER A 654 27.24 14.12 6.45
CA SER A 654 28.05 13.10 5.78
C SER A 654 27.37 11.72 5.69
N ASN A 655 26.32 11.47 6.49
CA ASN A 655 25.51 10.24 6.43
C ASN A 655 24.09 10.42 5.87
N VAL A 656 23.72 11.63 5.42
CA VAL A 656 22.40 11.91 4.84
C VAL A 656 22.33 11.35 3.42
N GLY A 657 21.37 10.45 3.18
CA GLY A 657 21.04 9.93 1.84
C GLY A 657 19.90 10.71 1.15
N TYR A 658 18.99 11.29 1.93
CA TYR A 658 17.78 11.95 1.44
C TYR A 658 17.70 13.40 1.95
N MET A 659 17.87 14.36 1.05
CA MET A 659 17.90 15.80 1.34
C MET A 659 17.02 16.64 0.39
N TYR A 660 16.19 15.99 -0.43
CA TYR A 660 15.26 16.67 -1.34
C TYR A 660 14.30 17.61 -0.58
N GLU A 661 13.89 18.70 -1.23
CA GLU A 661 12.99 19.72 -0.68
C GLU A 661 13.40 20.38 0.66
N MET A 662 14.62 20.17 1.17
CA MET A 662 15.01 20.55 2.55
C MET A 662 14.65 21.98 2.95
N PHE A 663 14.79 22.94 2.04
CA PHE A 663 14.44 24.35 2.22
C PHE A 663 13.33 24.82 1.25
N SER A 664 12.66 23.92 0.54
CA SER A 664 11.61 24.29 -0.44
C SER A 664 10.57 25.19 0.22
N GLY A 665 10.12 26.26 -0.42
CA GLY A 665 9.13 27.20 0.13
C GLY A 665 9.64 28.13 1.25
N CYS A 666 10.93 28.09 1.63
CA CYS A 666 11.55 29.02 2.60
C CYS A 666 11.74 30.44 2.02
N SER A 667 10.66 31.04 1.54
CA SER A 667 10.65 32.34 0.86
C SER A 667 11.12 33.50 1.74
N GLY A 668 11.19 33.37 3.07
CA GLY A 668 11.73 34.36 3.99
C GLY A 668 13.26 34.45 4.05
N LEU A 669 13.99 33.38 3.70
CA LEU A 669 15.44 33.31 3.86
C LEU A 669 16.14 34.27 2.89
N THR A 670 17.05 35.10 3.41
CA THR A 670 17.88 36.02 2.60
C THR A 670 19.29 35.50 2.33
N GLU A 671 19.82 34.72 3.27
CA GLU A 671 21.14 34.08 3.22
C GLU A 671 21.05 32.66 3.82
N LEU A 672 21.98 31.80 3.43
CA LEU A 672 22.11 30.44 3.95
C LEU A 672 23.57 29.97 3.80
N ASP A 673 24.22 29.67 4.91
CA ASP A 673 25.56 29.07 4.93
C ASP A 673 25.43 27.54 4.95
N LEU A 674 26.01 26.89 3.94
CA LEU A 674 26.07 25.45 3.76
C LEU A 674 27.51 24.95 3.61
N SER A 675 28.51 25.76 3.97
CA SER A 675 29.93 25.44 3.79
C SER A 675 30.37 24.16 4.54
N ASN A 676 29.63 23.73 5.57
CA ASN A 676 29.86 22.49 6.31
C ASN A 676 29.10 21.26 5.77
N PHE A 677 28.30 21.38 4.70
CA PHE A 677 27.52 20.26 4.17
C PHE A 677 28.39 19.34 3.31
N ASP A 678 28.51 18.08 3.74
CA ASP A 678 28.93 16.96 2.90
C ASP A 678 27.69 16.34 2.25
N THR A 679 27.62 16.38 0.92
CA THR A 679 26.51 15.80 0.15
C THR A 679 26.91 14.54 -0.64
N SER A 680 28.13 14.01 -0.44
CA SER A 680 28.68 12.89 -1.21
C SER A 680 27.85 11.59 -1.13
N LYS A 681 27.01 11.43 -0.10
CA LYS A 681 26.07 10.30 0.03
C LYS A 681 24.62 10.62 -0.40
N VAL A 682 24.31 11.87 -0.75
CA VAL A 682 22.93 12.30 -1.04
C VAL A 682 22.51 11.80 -2.43
N GLN A 683 21.46 10.97 -2.43
CA GLN A 683 20.92 10.32 -3.62
C GLN A 683 19.83 11.18 -4.31
N PHE A 684 19.19 12.08 -3.57
CA PHE A 684 18.06 12.89 -4.02
C PHE A 684 18.17 14.35 -3.53
N MET A 685 18.23 15.29 -4.49
CA MET A 685 18.41 16.74 -4.26
C MET A 685 17.35 17.62 -4.96
N TYR A 686 16.30 17.03 -5.55
CA TYR A 686 15.29 17.81 -6.27
C TYR A 686 14.58 18.81 -5.34
N ASN A 687 14.17 19.94 -5.91
CA ASN A 687 13.48 21.05 -5.24
C ASN A 687 14.15 21.59 -3.95
N MET A 688 15.43 21.30 -3.70
CA MET A 688 16.08 21.58 -2.40
C MET A 688 15.95 23.03 -1.93
N PHE A 689 16.03 24.00 -2.85
CA PHE A 689 15.85 25.44 -2.61
C PHE A 689 14.65 26.03 -3.37
N SER A 690 13.75 25.18 -3.89
CA SER A 690 12.62 25.63 -4.72
C SER A 690 11.75 26.64 -3.96
N GLY A 691 11.43 27.80 -4.54
CA GLY A 691 10.64 28.84 -3.89
C GLY A 691 11.37 29.65 -2.80
N CYS A 692 12.69 29.52 -2.63
CA CYS A 692 13.51 30.38 -1.77
C CYS A 692 13.70 31.78 -2.38
N SER A 693 12.59 32.49 -2.62
CA SER A 693 12.52 33.67 -3.48
C SER A 693 13.35 34.87 -3.01
N ASN A 694 13.72 34.93 -1.73
CA ASN A 694 14.50 36.02 -1.15
C ASN A 694 16.02 35.79 -1.07
N LEU A 695 16.53 34.57 -1.32
CA LEU A 695 17.96 34.29 -1.30
C LEU A 695 18.68 35.15 -2.36
N THR A 696 19.72 35.89 -1.95
CA THR A 696 20.52 36.71 -2.88
C THR A 696 21.80 36.00 -3.35
N THR A 697 22.35 35.14 -2.50
CA THR A 697 23.59 34.37 -2.70
C THR A 697 23.45 33.01 -2.03
N LEU A 698 24.15 32.01 -2.55
CA LEU A 698 24.21 30.65 -1.99
C LEU A 698 25.58 30.05 -2.32
N ASP A 699 26.31 29.61 -1.29
CA ASP A 699 27.59 28.90 -1.47
C ASP A 699 27.32 27.39 -1.54
N LEU A 700 27.84 26.76 -2.59
CA LEU A 700 27.69 25.33 -2.92
C LEU A 700 29.05 24.69 -3.26
N SER A 701 30.16 25.35 -2.93
CA SER A 701 31.52 24.90 -3.30
C SER A 701 31.85 23.49 -2.82
N ASN A 702 31.27 23.04 -1.71
CA ASN A 702 31.49 21.73 -1.11
C ASN A 702 30.43 20.67 -1.49
N PHE A 703 29.45 21.00 -2.34
CA PHE A 703 28.45 20.02 -2.80
C PHE A 703 29.06 19.01 -3.79
N ASP A 704 29.16 17.74 -3.37
CA ASP A 704 29.36 16.61 -4.26
C ASP A 704 27.99 16.04 -4.67
N THR A 705 27.76 15.94 -5.97
CA THR A 705 26.50 15.47 -6.57
C THR A 705 26.66 14.14 -7.32
N SER A 706 27.83 13.51 -7.25
CA SER A 706 28.19 12.32 -8.03
C SER A 706 27.32 11.09 -7.72
N SER A 707 26.84 10.99 -6.47
CA SER A 707 25.97 9.91 -5.96
C SER A 707 24.47 10.08 -6.23
N THR A 708 24.04 11.20 -6.83
CA THR A 708 22.62 11.43 -7.15
C THR A 708 22.18 10.57 -8.34
N TYR A 709 21.10 9.79 -8.18
CA TYR A 709 20.70 8.73 -9.13
C TYR A 709 19.59 9.13 -10.14
N THR A 710 19.36 8.25 -11.12
CA THR A 710 19.00 8.55 -12.50
C THR A 710 17.50 8.65 -12.83
N ASP A 711 16.58 8.95 -11.91
CA ASP A 711 15.16 9.17 -12.30
C ASP A 711 14.43 10.34 -11.59
N LEU A 712 15.04 10.99 -10.59
CA LEU A 712 14.52 12.21 -9.94
C LEU A 712 15.65 13.19 -9.57
N GLY A 713 16.76 13.18 -10.30
CA GLY A 713 17.90 14.09 -10.05
C GLY A 713 17.52 15.55 -10.29
N MET A 714 18.04 16.46 -9.45
CA MET A 714 18.13 17.95 -9.57
C MET A 714 16.92 18.77 -10.10
N TRP A 715 15.78 18.19 -10.44
CA TRP A 715 14.59 18.88 -10.91
C TRP A 715 14.22 20.01 -9.95
N GLY A 716 14.09 21.23 -10.49
CA GLY A 716 13.61 22.39 -9.75
C GLY A 716 14.49 22.82 -8.57
N MET A 717 15.75 22.35 -8.49
CA MET A 717 16.65 22.58 -7.33
C MET A 717 16.74 24.04 -6.90
N PHE A 718 16.73 24.98 -7.85
CA PHE A 718 16.72 26.44 -7.62
C PHE A 718 15.48 27.13 -8.19
N SER A 719 14.41 26.39 -8.51
CA SER A 719 13.20 26.97 -9.11
C SER A 719 12.62 28.06 -8.21
N GLY A 720 12.17 29.18 -8.77
CA GLY A 720 11.60 30.30 -8.01
C GLY A 720 12.58 31.09 -7.12
N CYS A 721 13.90 30.83 -7.16
CA CYS A 721 14.93 31.61 -6.44
C CYS A 721 15.16 33.00 -7.08
N SER A 722 14.12 33.83 -7.05
CA SER A 722 13.97 35.03 -7.89
C SER A 722 15.03 36.13 -7.68
N LYS A 723 15.71 36.14 -6.52
CA LYS A 723 16.73 37.13 -6.15
C LYS A 723 18.18 36.66 -6.28
N LEU A 724 18.44 35.38 -6.57
CA LEU A 724 19.81 34.91 -6.82
C LEU A 724 20.38 35.64 -8.04
N THR A 725 21.55 36.27 -7.90
CA THR A 725 22.22 37.01 -9.00
C THR A 725 23.32 36.19 -9.66
N THR A 726 23.95 35.29 -8.91
CA THR A 726 25.03 34.39 -9.35
C THR A 726 24.92 33.06 -8.62
N LEU A 727 25.38 31.98 -9.26
CA LEU A 727 25.56 30.66 -8.66
C LEU A 727 26.92 30.10 -9.12
N ASP A 728 27.71 29.57 -8.19
CA ASP A 728 28.86 28.72 -8.50
C ASP A 728 28.40 27.26 -8.44
N LEU A 729 28.59 26.53 -9.53
CA LEU A 729 28.23 25.13 -9.70
C LEU A 729 29.44 24.31 -10.21
N SER A 730 30.65 24.83 -10.03
CA SER A 730 31.89 24.21 -10.52
C SER A 730 32.20 22.86 -9.86
N SER A 731 31.69 22.63 -8.64
CA SER A 731 31.74 21.37 -7.90
C SER A 731 30.80 20.27 -8.41
N PHE A 732 29.75 20.64 -9.16
CA PHE A 732 28.69 19.70 -9.53
C PHE A 732 29.16 18.68 -10.57
N ASN A 733 28.96 17.39 -10.26
CA ASN A 733 29.11 16.28 -11.19
C ASN A 733 27.73 15.81 -11.65
N THR A 734 27.34 16.19 -12.88
CA THR A 734 26.03 15.83 -13.45
C THR A 734 26.03 14.58 -14.33
N SER A 735 27.16 13.86 -14.43
CA SER A 735 27.32 12.72 -15.37
C SER A 735 26.39 11.52 -15.10
N ASN A 736 25.65 11.52 -13.99
CA ASN A 736 24.62 10.55 -13.64
C ASN A 736 23.20 11.15 -13.61
N ILE A 737 23.01 12.42 -13.94
CA ILE A 737 21.71 13.10 -13.88
C ILE A 737 20.94 12.87 -15.19
N THR A 738 19.64 12.61 -15.04
CA THR A 738 18.70 12.34 -16.15
C THR A 738 17.58 13.36 -16.28
N TYR A 739 17.31 14.15 -15.24
CA TYR A 739 16.32 15.22 -15.25
C TYR A 739 17.01 16.52 -14.82
N LEU A 740 16.90 17.56 -15.64
CA LEU A 740 17.28 18.95 -15.31
C LEU A 740 16.11 19.92 -15.54
N LYS A 741 14.91 19.36 -15.68
CA LYS A 741 13.64 20.08 -15.72
C LYS A 741 13.57 21.17 -14.64
N ASP A 742 13.00 22.33 -14.98
CA ASP A 742 12.79 23.48 -14.10
C ASP A 742 13.99 23.97 -13.25
N MET A 743 15.23 23.48 -13.47
CA MET A 743 16.33 23.60 -12.50
C MET A 743 16.60 25.05 -12.04
N PHE A 744 16.50 26.01 -12.97
CA PHE A 744 16.61 27.45 -12.72
C PHE A 744 15.33 28.22 -13.08
N SER A 745 14.20 27.52 -13.28
CA SER A 745 12.92 28.10 -13.67
C SER A 745 12.48 29.18 -12.68
N GLY A 746 12.33 30.44 -13.12
CA GLY A 746 11.99 31.57 -12.24
C GLY A 746 13.17 32.24 -11.53
N CYS A 747 14.43 31.87 -11.80
CA CYS A 747 15.65 32.58 -11.36
C CYS A 747 15.83 33.94 -12.06
N SER A 748 14.82 34.82 -11.96
CA SER A 748 14.68 36.02 -12.78
C SER A 748 15.78 37.08 -12.59
N SER A 749 16.52 37.03 -11.48
CA SER A 749 17.66 37.93 -11.22
C SER A 749 19.03 37.38 -11.61
N LEU A 750 19.13 36.11 -12.00
CA LEU A 750 20.40 35.46 -12.33
C LEU A 750 21.03 36.15 -13.56
N ILE A 751 22.28 36.63 -13.42
CA ILE A 751 22.97 37.44 -14.44
C ILE A 751 23.92 36.56 -15.25
N THR A 752 24.68 35.70 -14.56
CA THR A 752 25.72 34.85 -15.13
C THR A 752 25.58 33.42 -14.61
N LEU A 753 25.77 32.44 -15.48
CA LEU A 753 25.79 31.03 -15.12
C LEU A 753 26.90 30.28 -15.87
N ASP A 754 27.68 29.49 -15.15
CA ASP A 754 28.72 28.62 -15.70
C ASP A 754 28.33 27.16 -15.49
N LEU A 755 28.03 26.48 -16.59
CA LEU A 755 27.69 25.06 -16.66
C LEU A 755 28.78 24.28 -17.43
N SER A 756 30.03 24.76 -17.44
CA SER A 756 31.11 24.06 -18.15
C SER A 756 31.54 22.73 -17.52
N SER A 757 31.21 22.50 -16.24
CA SER A 757 31.33 21.20 -15.56
C SER A 757 30.23 20.20 -15.93
N PHE A 758 29.10 20.65 -16.48
CA PHE A 758 27.92 19.81 -16.65
C PHE A 758 28.10 18.83 -17.82
N ASP A 759 28.11 17.54 -17.49
CA ASP A 759 27.92 16.42 -18.40
C ASP A 759 26.41 16.13 -18.46
N THR A 760 25.78 16.36 -19.60
CA THR A 760 24.33 16.16 -19.78
C THR A 760 24.03 15.03 -20.76
N SER A 761 25.00 14.17 -21.05
CA SER A 761 24.89 13.04 -21.99
C SER A 761 23.80 12.02 -21.65
N LYS A 762 23.36 11.98 -20.38
CA LYS A 762 22.26 11.13 -19.88
C LYS A 762 20.96 11.87 -19.62
N VAL A 763 20.91 13.20 -19.79
CA VAL A 763 19.71 13.99 -19.48
C VAL A 763 18.62 13.73 -20.52
N LYS A 764 17.47 13.24 -20.03
CA LYS A 764 16.27 12.87 -20.78
C LYS A 764 15.26 14.02 -20.84
N ASP A 765 15.18 14.83 -19.79
CA ASP A 765 14.23 15.94 -19.68
C ASP A 765 14.92 17.23 -19.20
N PHE A 766 14.74 18.26 -20.02
CA PHE A 766 15.28 19.61 -19.87
C PHE A 766 14.18 20.69 -19.80
N THR A 767 12.91 20.27 -19.77
CA THR A 767 11.75 21.15 -19.91
C THR A 767 11.84 22.32 -18.93
N ASP A 768 11.70 23.54 -19.45
CA ASP A 768 11.66 24.76 -18.67
C ASP A 768 12.91 25.05 -17.78
N ALA A 769 14.05 24.37 -18.01
CA ALA A 769 15.26 24.50 -17.19
C ALA A 769 15.74 25.95 -16.97
N PHE A 770 15.54 26.85 -17.94
CA PHE A 770 15.88 28.28 -17.85
C PHE A 770 14.68 29.22 -18.00
N LYS A 771 13.46 28.72 -17.84
CA LYS A 771 12.23 29.52 -17.94
C LYS A 771 12.29 30.72 -17.01
N ASP A 772 11.87 31.88 -17.51
CA ASP A 772 11.83 33.14 -16.77
C ASP A 772 13.16 33.62 -16.14
N CYS A 773 14.32 33.08 -16.57
CA CYS A 773 15.69 33.58 -16.31
C CYS A 773 15.96 34.92 -17.03
N ASN A 774 15.12 35.91 -16.79
CA ASN A 774 14.96 37.09 -17.64
C ASN A 774 16.20 38.01 -17.68
N LYS A 775 17.02 38.06 -16.62
CA LYS A 775 18.28 38.83 -16.58
C LYS A 775 19.53 38.06 -17.03
N LEU A 776 19.43 36.76 -17.33
CA LEU A 776 20.58 35.95 -17.68
C LEU A 776 21.20 36.48 -18.98
N ASN A 777 22.45 36.94 -18.89
CA ASN A 777 23.16 37.64 -19.95
C ASN A 777 24.45 36.93 -20.39
N THR A 778 24.99 36.04 -19.55
CA THR A 778 26.20 35.26 -19.84
C THR A 778 25.95 33.81 -19.42
N LEU A 779 26.10 32.89 -20.37
CA LEU A 779 25.97 31.46 -20.16
C LEU A 779 27.22 30.77 -20.73
N LYS A 780 27.96 30.05 -19.89
CA LYS A 780 29.10 29.24 -20.32
C LYS A 780 28.71 27.76 -20.24
N ILE A 781 29.02 26.99 -21.29
CA ILE A 781 28.75 25.55 -21.38
C ILE A 781 30.01 24.81 -21.85
N GLY A 782 30.12 23.54 -21.46
CA GLY A 782 31.26 22.67 -21.73
C GLY A 782 31.00 21.70 -22.88
N GLU A 783 32.02 20.94 -23.28
CA GLU A 783 31.94 19.99 -24.42
C GLU A 783 30.90 18.89 -24.23
N LYS A 784 30.60 18.53 -22.97
CA LYS A 784 29.63 17.48 -22.61
C LYS A 784 28.21 17.99 -22.34
N PHE A 785 27.98 19.28 -22.48
CA PHE A 785 26.63 19.84 -22.43
C PHE A 785 25.91 19.55 -23.76
N SER A 786 24.61 19.35 -23.75
CA SER A 786 23.82 19.16 -24.96
C SER A 786 23.62 20.47 -25.73
N ASN A 787 22.99 20.42 -26.91
CA ASN A 787 22.53 21.66 -27.55
C ASN A 787 21.50 22.37 -26.66
N ILE A 788 21.47 23.70 -26.67
CA ILE A 788 20.34 24.45 -26.11
C ILE A 788 19.16 24.31 -27.07
N THR A 789 18.07 23.75 -26.60
CA THR A 789 16.83 23.47 -27.35
C THR A 789 15.70 24.40 -26.90
N GLU A 790 14.63 24.49 -27.71
CA GLU A 790 13.48 25.35 -27.40
C GLU A 790 12.76 24.92 -26.11
N GLU A 791 12.76 23.62 -25.79
CA GLU A 791 12.15 23.06 -24.56
C GLU A 791 12.81 23.56 -23.26
N MET A 792 14.08 24.00 -23.32
CA MET A 792 14.79 24.55 -22.16
C MET A 792 14.28 25.93 -21.74
N SER A 793 13.44 26.56 -22.55
CA SER A 793 12.84 27.89 -22.33
C SER A 793 13.84 29.03 -22.03
N LEU A 794 15.09 28.94 -22.50
CA LEU A 794 16.11 29.98 -22.33
C LEU A 794 15.68 31.29 -23.06
N PRO A 795 15.50 32.44 -22.37
CA PRO A 795 15.02 33.66 -23.01
C PRO A 795 15.96 34.17 -24.12
N ASN A 796 15.43 34.32 -25.35
CA ASN A 796 16.25 34.71 -26.50
C ASN A 796 16.53 36.23 -26.56
N GLY A 797 15.49 37.05 -26.37
CA GLY A 797 15.60 38.51 -26.51
C GLY A 797 16.05 38.92 -27.92
N SER A 798 17.14 39.68 -28.02
CA SER A 798 17.75 40.05 -29.32
C SER A 798 18.76 39.03 -29.86
N GLY A 799 18.84 37.84 -29.25
CA GLY A 799 19.75 36.77 -29.62
C GLY A 799 20.99 36.68 -28.75
N TRP A 800 21.65 35.53 -28.80
CA TRP A 800 22.93 35.25 -28.14
C TRP A 800 24.05 35.20 -29.17
N VAL A 801 25.25 35.63 -28.77
CA VAL A 801 26.49 35.57 -29.56
C VAL A 801 27.56 34.79 -28.80
N ASN A 802 28.44 34.11 -29.51
CA ASN A 802 29.63 33.51 -28.91
C ASN A 802 30.62 34.63 -28.53
N ALA A 803 31.20 34.60 -27.32
CA ALA A 803 32.14 35.62 -26.85
C ALA A 803 33.39 35.75 -27.73
N ASN A 804 33.82 34.67 -28.39
CA ASN A 804 34.93 34.64 -29.34
C ASN A 804 34.52 35.13 -30.75
N ALA A 805 33.21 35.25 -31.04
CA ALA A 805 32.66 35.72 -32.31
C ALA A 805 31.45 36.65 -32.11
N PRO A 806 31.61 37.81 -31.42
CA PRO A 806 30.50 38.62 -30.89
C PRO A 806 29.62 39.30 -31.94
N LYS A 807 29.93 39.15 -33.24
CA LYS A 807 29.14 39.68 -34.37
C LYS A 807 28.12 38.67 -34.92
N ASN A 808 28.22 37.40 -34.53
CA ASN A 808 27.42 36.31 -35.10
C ASN A 808 26.38 35.85 -34.07
N VAL A 809 25.10 36.09 -34.35
CA VAL A 809 23.99 35.57 -33.54
C VAL A 809 23.84 34.07 -33.80
N VAL A 810 23.79 33.28 -32.73
CA VAL A 810 23.82 31.80 -32.78
C VAL A 810 22.55 31.13 -32.23
N SER A 811 21.58 31.89 -31.71
CA SER A 811 20.41 31.37 -30.98
C SER A 811 19.09 31.31 -31.78
N GLY A 812 19.11 31.64 -33.07
CA GLY A 812 17.91 31.74 -33.90
C GLY A 812 16.97 32.90 -33.53
N ASN A 813 15.79 32.92 -34.15
CA ASN A 813 14.81 34.02 -34.06
C ASN A 813 13.56 33.68 -33.21
N GLY A 814 13.55 32.52 -32.54
CA GLY A 814 12.42 32.07 -31.72
C GLY A 814 12.24 32.86 -30.43
N LYS A 815 11.15 32.61 -29.69
CA LYS A 815 10.92 33.17 -28.35
C LYS A 815 12.03 32.72 -27.38
N TYR A 816 12.40 31.46 -27.49
CA TYR A 816 13.48 30.83 -26.75
C TYR A 816 14.70 30.60 -27.65
N ALA A 817 15.88 30.58 -27.04
CA ALA A 817 17.15 30.42 -27.73
C ALA A 817 17.37 28.97 -28.14
N VAL A 818 17.80 28.74 -29.38
CA VAL A 818 18.25 27.42 -29.88
C VAL A 818 19.70 27.54 -30.32
N ILE A 819 20.62 26.96 -29.55
CA ILE A 819 22.08 27.14 -29.71
C ILE A 819 22.74 25.77 -29.83
N GLY A 820 23.42 25.52 -30.95
CA GLY A 820 24.26 24.32 -31.11
C GLY A 820 25.52 24.41 -30.24
N ASN A 821 25.82 23.34 -29.51
CA ASN A 821 27.09 23.21 -28.79
C ASN A 821 28.18 22.68 -29.74
N ASN A 822 29.32 23.37 -29.77
CA ASN A 822 30.49 23.02 -30.58
C ASN A 822 31.79 23.01 -29.74
N GLY A 823 31.68 22.68 -28.45
CA GLY A 823 32.79 22.60 -27.50
C GLY A 823 32.67 23.64 -26.39
N THR A 824 33.71 23.79 -25.56
CA THR A 824 33.69 24.72 -24.43
C THR A 824 33.58 26.18 -24.90
N ASN A 825 32.45 26.83 -24.62
CA ASN A 825 32.15 28.17 -25.12
C ASN A 825 31.43 29.04 -24.10
N THR A 826 31.65 30.36 -24.19
CA THR A 826 30.88 31.37 -23.44
C THR A 826 29.99 32.13 -24.39
N TYR A 827 28.69 32.15 -24.12
CA TYR A 827 27.68 32.86 -24.88
C TYR A 827 27.23 34.10 -24.11
N LYS A 828 27.09 35.22 -24.81
CA LYS A 828 26.60 36.49 -24.27
C LYS A 828 25.32 36.89 -24.99
N ARG A 829 24.29 37.26 -24.24
CA ARG A 829 23.01 37.75 -24.78
C ARG A 829 23.17 39.20 -25.23
N LEU A 830 22.71 39.50 -26.43
CA LEU A 830 22.66 40.87 -26.94
C LEU A 830 21.62 41.64 -26.13
N THR A 831 22.09 42.64 -25.37
CA THR A 831 21.25 43.61 -24.70
C THR A 831 21.13 44.86 -25.58
N THR A 832 19.91 45.39 -25.72
CA THR A 832 19.57 46.48 -26.65
C THR A 832 20.10 47.86 -26.23
N ASN A 833 21.04 47.93 -25.28
CA ASN A 833 21.56 49.17 -24.70
C ASN A 833 22.89 49.62 -25.32
N ALA A 834 23.39 48.92 -26.34
CA ALA A 834 24.49 49.45 -27.16
C ALA A 834 24.02 50.69 -27.94
N LEU A 835 24.70 51.82 -27.75
CA LEU A 835 24.41 53.06 -28.49
C LEU A 835 24.58 52.83 -29.99
N THR A 836 23.52 53.02 -30.77
CA THR A 836 23.50 52.85 -32.23
C THR A 836 23.83 54.12 -33.02
N TYR A 837 24.16 55.22 -32.33
CA TYR A 837 24.45 56.52 -32.92
C TYR A 837 25.69 57.17 -32.29
N PRO A 838 26.44 58.02 -33.02
CA PRO A 838 27.64 58.69 -32.50
C PRO A 838 27.36 59.68 -31.36
N THR A 839 28.26 59.69 -30.38
CA THR A 839 28.27 60.61 -29.24
C THR A 839 29.56 61.44 -29.23
N ASN A 840 29.61 62.46 -28.34
CA ASN A 840 30.76 63.35 -28.16
C ASN A 840 31.26 64.01 -29.47
N ILE A 841 30.32 64.48 -30.29
CA ILE A 841 30.60 65.16 -31.55
C ILE A 841 31.28 66.51 -31.28
N ARG A 842 32.58 66.57 -31.56
CA ARG A 842 33.44 67.76 -31.52
C ARG A 842 33.46 68.42 -32.90
N VAL A 843 33.47 69.75 -32.93
CA VAL A 843 33.36 70.55 -34.16
C VAL A 843 34.46 71.61 -34.20
N GLU A 844 35.34 71.52 -35.18
CA GLU A 844 36.44 72.46 -35.43
C GLU A 844 36.16 73.27 -36.70
N TYR A 845 36.49 74.57 -36.71
CA TYR A 845 36.27 75.45 -37.86
C TYR A 845 37.58 76.03 -38.38
N SER A 846 37.84 75.84 -39.68
CA SER A 846 38.92 76.51 -40.41
C SER A 846 38.42 77.79 -41.05
N LYS A 847 38.88 78.93 -40.54
CA LYS A 847 38.66 80.26 -41.15
C LYS A 847 39.33 80.41 -42.52
N GLU A 848 40.48 79.76 -42.72
CA GLU A 848 41.29 79.88 -43.95
C GLU A 848 40.61 79.21 -45.16
N TYR A 849 39.88 78.11 -44.94
CA TYR A 849 39.23 77.35 -46.02
C TYR A 849 37.69 77.38 -45.97
N HIS A 850 37.12 78.10 -44.99
CA HIS A 850 35.69 78.06 -44.64
C HIS A 850 35.15 76.62 -44.57
N GLN A 851 35.82 75.77 -43.78
CA GLN A 851 35.53 74.35 -43.61
C GLN A 851 35.23 73.98 -42.15
N VAL A 852 34.39 72.97 -41.96
CA VAL A 852 34.09 72.37 -40.66
C VAL A 852 34.61 70.94 -40.61
N ARG A 853 35.34 70.59 -39.55
CA ARG A 853 35.69 69.20 -39.22
C ARG A 853 34.85 68.73 -38.04
N PHE A 854 34.21 67.58 -38.22
CA PHE A 854 33.48 66.84 -37.20
C PHE A 854 34.33 65.65 -36.75
N THR A 855 34.44 65.43 -35.45
CA THR A 855 35.08 64.24 -34.87
C THR A 855 34.19 63.68 -33.77
N TRP A 856 33.95 62.38 -33.74
CA TRP A 856 33.09 61.72 -32.75
C TRP A 856 33.78 60.51 -32.12
N ASP A 857 33.17 59.96 -31.07
CA ASP A 857 33.66 58.72 -30.46
C ASP A 857 33.16 57.49 -31.24
N LYS A 858 33.96 56.42 -31.27
CA LYS A 858 33.67 55.24 -32.09
C LYS A 858 32.46 54.48 -31.53
N VAL A 859 31.42 54.32 -32.35
CA VAL A 859 30.27 53.47 -32.07
C VAL A 859 30.68 52.00 -32.19
N GLU A 860 30.35 51.21 -31.17
CA GLU A 860 30.66 49.77 -31.15
C GLU A 860 29.83 49.01 -32.20
N GLY A 861 30.47 48.07 -32.90
CA GLY A 861 29.83 47.35 -34.01
C GLY A 861 29.56 48.16 -35.28
N ALA A 862 29.87 49.46 -35.32
CA ALA A 862 29.69 50.28 -36.52
C ALA A 862 30.75 49.97 -37.59
N ASP A 863 30.32 49.74 -38.83
CA ASP A 863 31.20 49.48 -39.98
C ASP A 863 31.37 50.68 -40.90
N LYS A 864 30.40 51.61 -40.91
CA LYS A 864 30.43 52.89 -41.63
C LYS A 864 29.71 54.00 -40.85
N TYR A 865 30.06 55.24 -41.16
CA TYR A 865 29.36 56.44 -40.72
C TYR A 865 28.89 57.27 -41.92
N GLY A 866 27.78 57.98 -41.72
CA GLY A 866 27.18 58.85 -42.71
C GLY A 866 26.87 60.22 -42.14
N ILE A 867 27.15 61.25 -42.93
CA ILE A 867 26.89 62.66 -42.61
C ILE A 867 25.72 63.11 -43.47
N ALA A 868 24.67 63.62 -42.85
CA ALA A 868 23.54 64.24 -43.53
C ALA A 868 23.39 65.71 -43.11
N VAL A 869 23.00 66.56 -44.04
CA VAL A 869 22.76 67.99 -43.82
C VAL A 869 21.32 68.33 -44.19
N TYR A 870 20.65 69.13 -43.36
CA TYR A 870 19.29 69.58 -43.60
C TYR A 870 19.26 70.79 -44.54
N LEU A 871 18.69 70.62 -45.74
CA LEU A 871 18.67 71.62 -46.80
C LEU A 871 17.30 71.65 -47.48
N ALA A 872 16.71 72.85 -47.61
CA ALA A 872 15.42 73.08 -48.26
C ALA A 872 14.30 72.15 -47.74
N GLY A 873 14.17 72.04 -46.41
CA GLY A 873 13.11 71.27 -45.75
C GLY A 873 13.29 69.75 -45.73
N LYS A 874 14.42 69.21 -46.21
CA LYS A 874 14.70 67.77 -46.22
C LYS A 874 16.15 67.46 -45.82
N TRP A 875 16.36 66.30 -45.20
CA TRP A 875 17.70 65.76 -44.96
C TRP A 875 18.31 65.25 -46.27
N ARG A 876 19.58 65.59 -46.52
CA ARG A 876 20.36 65.10 -47.67
C ARG A 876 21.67 64.49 -47.17
N VAL A 877 21.98 63.27 -47.62
CA VAL A 877 23.26 62.62 -47.30
C VAL A 877 24.39 63.31 -48.08
N GLN A 878 25.44 63.69 -47.37
CA GLN A 878 26.63 64.38 -47.90
C GLN A 878 27.82 63.42 -48.07
N ALA A 879 27.90 62.39 -47.22
CA ALA A 879 28.85 61.27 -47.31
C ALA A 879 28.28 60.07 -46.52
N GLN A 880 28.57 58.83 -46.92
CA GLN A 880 28.05 57.61 -46.26
C GLN A 880 29.03 56.43 -46.18
N ASP A 881 30.27 56.64 -46.64
CA ASP A 881 31.31 55.61 -46.70
C ASP A 881 32.49 55.93 -45.77
N ILE A 882 32.23 56.67 -44.69
CA ILE A 882 33.25 57.10 -43.74
C ILE A 882 33.55 55.93 -42.81
N THR A 883 34.78 55.41 -42.85
CA THR A 883 35.22 54.28 -41.99
C THR A 883 35.94 54.73 -40.72
N GLY A 884 36.44 55.97 -40.68
CA GLY A 884 36.99 56.61 -39.48
C GLY A 884 35.92 57.34 -38.66
N THR A 885 36.34 58.02 -37.58
CA THR A 885 35.46 58.82 -36.72
C THR A 885 35.62 60.34 -36.89
N THR A 886 36.09 60.75 -38.07
CA THR A 886 36.27 62.15 -38.45
C THR A 886 35.78 62.40 -39.87
N TYR A 887 35.14 63.54 -40.10
CA TYR A 887 34.74 64.03 -41.42
C TYR A 887 35.02 65.53 -41.55
N THR A 888 35.57 65.97 -42.68
CA THR A 888 35.74 67.39 -42.99
C THR A 888 34.84 67.77 -44.16
N SER A 889 34.08 68.86 -44.03
CA SER A 889 33.15 69.37 -45.05
C SER A 889 33.87 69.77 -46.34
N PRO A 890 33.17 69.97 -47.47
CA PRO A 890 33.72 70.66 -48.64
C PRO A 890 34.25 72.07 -48.29
N LYS A 891 35.20 72.56 -49.09
CA LYS A 891 35.76 73.93 -48.99
C LYS A 891 34.71 75.00 -49.34
N ASN A 892 34.95 76.22 -48.86
CA ASN A 892 34.18 77.42 -49.22
C ASN A 892 32.68 77.36 -48.81
N LEU A 893 32.38 76.87 -47.60
CA LEU A 893 31.03 77.01 -47.06
C LEU A 893 30.70 78.50 -46.84
N THR A 894 29.45 78.89 -47.04
CA THR A 894 29.04 80.30 -47.01
C THR A 894 29.16 80.90 -45.59
N PRO A 895 29.99 81.94 -45.36
CA PRO A 895 30.09 82.61 -44.06
C PRO A 895 28.75 83.18 -43.61
N GLY A 896 28.51 83.19 -42.30
CA GLY A 896 27.24 83.61 -41.68
C GLY A 896 26.09 82.60 -41.82
N ARG A 897 26.25 81.53 -42.62
CA ARG A 897 25.19 80.51 -42.81
C ARG A 897 25.28 79.39 -41.78
N SER A 898 24.12 78.98 -41.26
CA SER A 898 23.99 77.83 -40.36
C SER A 898 23.53 76.58 -41.10
N TYR A 899 24.13 75.44 -40.78
CA TYR A 899 23.83 74.13 -41.33
C TYR A 899 23.48 73.18 -40.18
N ARG A 900 22.32 72.51 -40.26
CA ARG A 900 21.93 71.44 -39.31
C ARG A 900 22.45 70.11 -39.85
N VAL A 901 23.26 69.41 -39.05
CA VAL A 901 24.03 68.22 -39.45
C VAL A 901 23.73 67.05 -38.52
N ALA A 902 23.46 65.88 -39.10
CA ALA A 902 23.26 64.61 -38.42
C ALA A 902 24.40 63.65 -38.79
N ILE A 903 24.87 62.87 -37.82
CA ILE A 903 25.86 61.80 -38.04
C ILE A 903 25.18 60.48 -37.67
N ALA A 904 25.05 59.58 -38.64
CA ALA A 904 24.52 58.23 -38.44
C ALA A 904 25.67 57.22 -38.41
N ALA A 905 25.50 56.16 -37.62
CA ALA A 905 26.33 54.97 -37.69
C ALA A 905 25.56 53.83 -38.38
N ARG A 906 26.29 52.97 -39.09
CA ARG A 906 25.77 51.72 -39.63
C ARG A 906 26.25 50.58 -38.74
N VAL A 907 25.37 50.03 -37.92
CA VAL A 907 25.66 48.92 -37.01
C VAL A 907 24.97 47.67 -37.56
N ASN A 908 25.73 46.57 -37.69
CA ASN A 908 25.25 45.30 -38.24
C ASN A 908 24.47 45.46 -39.58
N GLY A 909 24.99 46.32 -40.46
CA GLY A 909 24.42 46.58 -41.80
C GLY A 909 23.22 47.54 -41.85
N LYS A 910 22.65 47.96 -40.71
CA LYS A 910 21.51 48.90 -40.65
C LYS A 910 21.93 50.29 -40.17
N TRP A 911 21.36 51.34 -40.77
CA TRP A 911 21.59 52.73 -40.38
C TRP A 911 20.58 53.18 -39.32
N ASP A 912 21.05 53.71 -38.19
CA ASP A 912 20.18 54.41 -37.24
C ASP A 912 20.01 55.89 -37.64
N THR A 913 19.15 56.11 -38.64
CA THR A 913 18.84 57.47 -39.13
C THR A 913 17.94 58.23 -38.16
N ALA A 914 17.12 57.55 -37.36
CA ALA A 914 16.17 58.16 -36.43
C ALA A 914 16.89 58.85 -35.27
N ASN A 915 17.80 58.16 -34.58
CA ASN A 915 18.58 58.78 -33.50
C ASN A 915 19.62 59.77 -34.04
N ALA A 916 20.18 59.55 -35.24
CA ALA A 916 21.07 60.53 -35.88
C ALA A 916 20.38 61.88 -36.13
N ILE A 917 19.13 61.86 -36.60
CA ILE A 917 18.33 63.08 -36.82
C ILE A 917 17.90 63.70 -35.48
N LYS A 918 17.54 62.88 -34.48
CA LYS A 918 17.18 63.33 -33.13
C LYS A 918 18.32 64.08 -32.44
N HIS A 919 19.57 63.62 -32.62
CA HIS A 919 20.78 64.20 -32.00
C HIS A 919 21.59 65.09 -32.96
N SER A 920 20.97 65.62 -34.02
CA SER A 920 21.63 66.53 -34.96
C SER A 920 22.11 67.83 -34.31
N GLY A 921 23.33 68.28 -34.63
CA GLY A 921 23.84 69.60 -34.25
C GLY A 921 23.53 70.69 -35.27
N VAL A 922 23.71 71.96 -34.89
CA VAL A 922 23.73 73.11 -35.81
C VAL A 922 25.11 73.74 -35.78
N VAL A 923 25.71 73.95 -36.95
CA VAL A 923 27.02 74.62 -37.09
C VAL A 923 26.86 75.87 -37.93
N THR A 924 27.29 77.01 -37.40
CA THR A 924 27.33 78.30 -38.11
C THR A 924 28.75 78.57 -38.59
N ILE A 925 28.89 78.86 -39.89
CA ILE A 925 30.17 79.20 -40.52
C ILE A 925 30.52 80.64 -40.15
N LYS A 926 31.71 80.85 -39.56
CA LYS A 926 32.16 82.15 -39.00
C LYS A 926 33.02 82.97 -39.95
#